data_AF-A0A9P6W3I0-F1
#
_entry.id   AF-A0A9P6W3I0-F1
#
_cell.length_a   1.000
_cell.length_b   1.000
_cell.length_c   1.000
_cell.angle_alpha   90.00
_cell.angle_beta   90.00
_cell.angle_gamma   90.00
#
_symmetry.space_group_name_H-M   'P 1'
#
loop_
_entity.id
_entity.type
_entity.pdbx_description
1 polymer ?
#
loop_
_entity_poly.entity_id
_entity_poly.type
_entity_poly.pdbx_seq_one_letter_code
_entity_poly.pdbx_strand_id
1 'polypeptide(L)'
;MAEKQLALVTTRRLLHQLGLPASLIDRVQFSGSDPLASTLHLGEFAQALIATTALAASYVHDLRNDTHQKTTNEPSPRIHVRCDDAVAEFRSEHVATLDGEKVFEWDELAGAYKAQGPPEAWIRPHTNWEHHKRGFLDLLGLPTANATKQDVAAAVRLRDADKLAEQAMQQGLVCTALRSYAEWDTHPQGRAALARAPHGPVRIDRLSEPQQPPAPLSPLLGDEARKPLRGIRVLDLTRVIAGPVAGRVLAGYGADVLWITSPHLPALPGLDFDTSRGKRSIHLDLRHSPTDRRQFEALIKDADVLLQSYAPGALARLGFGVERVRELNPRIVYASLNGWGAVDLPAGHDAGEQEGNWGGPWRERKAFDSLVQFASGISHAEGVGALEASSQAGEFTPRQLPCQALDHGSGYLVAYLVTTSLLDTAVLLRSLGSKPYPSSSPLLETADDLRARGRLGTCVGEGGKQVEYVKHAAVFERGEVQVGWEKAPERMGADEAEWLPKHQLRHRSPRGQRGRPRVGLVGAASPSSSSSAPPAANQDAAGGSGTTAPASGSTRHRQRDKAALGARPQQHEWLLQMWSKYRKQVTIAAAVLVLVLIISAVRIAFHTADYSAAAVYPPTRPNRPVSSRKPSLLTLNPAPSIAKSKSKEPAAVVVEKEKEEEENEKVLHEALDSAVRHALEDAWQLPPHAPANGPHQAGAVDSDRRSEGDGGGVADPEQQPAPQRSLAELYADLEELGISAHELNEVLDEAMRSTGDR
;
A
#
# COMPACT_ATOMS: atom_id res chain seq x y z
N MET A 1 22.57 -6.39 -0.56
CA MET A 1 22.09 -5.95 0.78
C MET A 1 20.91 -5.00 0.66
N ALA A 2 20.99 -3.97 -0.19
CA ALA A 2 19.91 -3.01 -0.44
C ALA A 2 18.52 -3.63 -0.67
N GLU A 3 18.38 -4.73 -1.43
CA GLU A 3 17.06 -5.36 -1.67
C GLU A 3 16.36 -5.79 -0.37
N LYS A 4 17.09 -6.42 0.55
CA LYS A 4 16.55 -6.80 1.87
C LYS A 4 16.13 -5.60 2.71
N GLN A 5 16.79 -4.46 2.51
CA GLN A 5 16.48 -3.20 3.18
C GLN A 5 15.19 -2.59 2.60
N LEU A 6 14.94 -2.74 1.30
CA LEU A 6 13.73 -2.26 0.62
C LEU A 6 12.45 -2.97 1.09
N ALA A 7 12.47 -4.30 1.18
CA ALA A 7 11.36 -5.08 1.74
C ALA A 7 11.08 -4.69 3.21
N LEU A 8 12.14 -4.53 4.01
CA LEU A 8 12.06 -4.12 5.42
C LEU A 8 11.48 -2.70 5.61
N VAL A 9 11.96 -1.72 4.82
CA VAL A 9 11.47 -0.33 4.85
C VAL A 9 10.01 -0.26 4.40
N THR A 10 9.64 -0.98 3.35
CA THR A 10 8.25 -1.06 2.87
C THR A 10 7.33 -1.67 3.93
N THR A 11 7.75 -2.78 4.55
CA THR A 11 7.03 -3.43 5.68
C THR A 11 6.83 -2.44 6.83
N ARG A 12 7.87 -1.71 7.24
CA ARG A 12 7.82 -0.71 8.31
C ARG A 12 6.86 0.45 7.99
N ARG A 13 6.88 0.97 6.74
CA ARG A 13 5.96 2.00 6.26
C ARG A 13 4.50 1.54 6.33
N LEU A 14 4.23 0.30 5.90
CA LEU A 14 2.89 -0.28 5.96
C LEU A 14 2.41 -0.50 7.40
N LEU A 15 3.25 -1.04 8.30
CA LEU A 15 2.92 -1.17 9.72
C LEU A 15 2.51 0.18 10.33
N HIS A 16 3.27 1.24 10.06
CA HIS A 16 2.95 2.60 10.51
C HIS A 16 1.62 3.12 9.94
N GLN A 17 1.38 2.95 8.62
CA GLN A 17 0.14 3.37 7.96
C GLN A 17 -1.10 2.60 8.45
N LEU A 18 -0.93 1.37 8.92
CA LEU A 18 -1.98 0.54 9.54
C LEU A 18 -2.15 0.79 11.05
N GLY A 19 -1.35 1.68 11.66
CA GLY A 19 -1.36 1.92 13.11
C GLY A 19 -0.88 0.74 13.95
N LEU A 20 -0.14 -0.20 13.36
CA LEU A 20 0.38 -1.39 14.02
C LEU A 20 1.70 -1.09 14.77
N PRO A 21 2.01 -1.78 15.89
CA PRO A 21 3.23 -1.53 16.65
C PRO A 21 4.50 -1.72 15.80
N ALA A 22 5.36 -0.71 15.77
CA ALA A 22 6.59 -0.72 14.96
C ALA A 22 7.52 -1.90 15.30
N SER A 23 7.57 -2.33 16.56
CA SER A 23 8.35 -3.49 17.05
C SER A 23 7.90 -4.86 16.52
N LEU A 24 6.79 -4.93 15.77
CA LEU A 24 6.49 -6.13 14.97
C LEU A 24 7.55 -6.37 13.89
N ILE A 25 8.25 -5.33 13.42
CA ILE A 25 9.30 -5.46 12.40
C ILE A 25 10.45 -6.38 12.82
N ASP A 26 10.74 -6.47 14.12
CA ASP A 26 11.86 -7.27 14.66
C ASP A 26 11.59 -8.78 14.63
N ARG A 27 10.35 -9.17 14.31
CA ARG A 27 9.91 -10.56 14.18
C ARG A 27 10.12 -11.14 12.78
N VAL A 28 10.25 -10.31 11.73
CA VAL A 28 10.33 -10.80 10.34
C VAL A 28 11.76 -10.83 9.79
N GLN A 29 12.09 -11.88 9.04
CA GLN A 29 13.38 -12.07 8.39
C GLN A 29 13.21 -12.35 6.89
N PHE A 30 13.84 -11.50 6.07
CA PHE A 30 13.81 -11.59 4.61
C PHE A 30 15.02 -12.36 4.03
N SER A 31 14.74 -13.22 3.05
CA SER A 31 15.72 -14.04 2.31
C SER A 31 15.36 -14.17 0.83
N GLY A 32 16.24 -14.73 0.00
CA GLY A 32 16.11 -14.67 -1.46
C GLY A 32 16.45 -13.28 -2.03
N SER A 33 16.13 -13.09 -3.31
CA SER A 33 16.30 -11.87 -4.12
C SER A 33 15.31 -11.93 -5.29
N ASP A 34 14.71 -10.83 -5.72
CA ASP A 34 13.66 -10.85 -6.76
C ASP A 34 14.10 -11.51 -8.10
N PRO A 35 13.56 -12.69 -8.47
CA PRO A 35 13.87 -13.35 -9.72
C PRO A 35 13.07 -12.81 -10.91
N LEU A 36 12.16 -11.84 -10.73
CA LEU A 36 11.30 -11.37 -11.81
C LEU A 36 12.03 -10.38 -12.73
N ALA A 37 11.98 -10.67 -14.04
CA ALA A 37 12.42 -9.78 -15.10
C ALA A 37 11.44 -8.60 -15.22
N SER A 38 11.84 -7.47 -14.64
CA SER A 38 11.09 -6.22 -14.59
C SER A 38 12.01 -5.05 -14.25
N THR A 39 11.60 -3.82 -14.56
CA THR A 39 12.18 -2.58 -14.05
C THR A 39 11.81 -2.28 -12.60
N LEU A 40 10.87 -3.02 -12.00
CA LEU A 40 10.32 -2.78 -10.67
C LEU A 40 10.71 -3.89 -9.68
N HIS A 41 10.74 -3.55 -8.39
CA HIS A 41 11.06 -4.45 -7.27
C HIS A 41 9.87 -5.34 -6.88
N LEU A 42 9.42 -6.18 -7.81
CA LEU A 42 8.23 -7.03 -7.66
C LEU A 42 8.36 -8.05 -6.53
N GLY A 43 9.55 -8.63 -6.37
CA GLY A 43 9.83 -9.61 -5.33
C GLY A 43 9.87 -9.00 -3.94
N GLU A 44 10.61 -7.90 -3.75
CA GLU A 44 10.66 -7.18 -2.47
C GLU A 44 9.28 -6.59 -2.10
N PHE A 45 8.49 -6.17 -3.09
CA PHE A 45 7.10 -5.75 -2.94
C PHE A 45 6.20 -6.90 -2.43
N ALA A 46 6.26 -8.07 -3.09
CA ALA A 46 5.53 -9.26 -2.67
C ALA A 46 5.92 -9.69 -1.25
N GLN A 47 7.23 -9.69 -0.93
CA GLN A 47 7.74 -9.96 0.41
C GLN A 47 7.16 -9.01 1.46
N ALA A 48 7.16 -7.70 1.21
CA ALA A 48 6.72 -6.71 2.18
C ALA A 48 5.22 -6.84 2.50
N LEU A 49 4.39 -7.09 1.48
CA LEU A 49 2.95 -7.27 1.67
C LEU A 49 2.62 -8.57 2.42
N ILE A 50 3.22 -9.69 2.01
CA ILE A 50 3.06 -10.98 2.70
C ILE A 50 3.57 -10.91 4.15
N ALA A 51 4.72 -10.28 4.37
CA ALA A 51 5.27 -10.04 5.71
C ALA A 51 4.32 -9.21 6.58
N THR A 52 3.81 -8.08 6.08
CA THR A 52 2.90 -7.24 6.87
C THR A 52 1.58 -7.97 7.16
N THR A 53 1.04 -8.82 6.27
CA THR A 53 -0.13 -9.68 6.61
C THR A 53 0.19 -10.71 7.69
N ALA A 54 1.36 -11.35 7.60
CA ALA A 54 1.79 -12.33 8.59
C ALA A 54 2.06 -11.71 9.97
N LEU A 55 2.60 -10.48 10.01
CA LEU A 55 2.80 -9.70 11.23
C LEU A 55 1.47 -9.23 11.84
N ALA A 56 0.51 -8.78 11.03
CA ALA A 56 -0.84 -8.46 11.51
C ALA A 56 -1.54 -9.70 12.10
N ALA A 57 -1.44 -10.85 11.43
CA ALA A 57 -1.95 -12.13 11.93
C ALA A 57 -1.25 -12.58 13.24
N SER A 58 0.08 -12.41 13.33
CA SER A 58 0.86 -12.64 14.56
C SER A 58 0.43 -11.72 15.71
N TYR A 59 0.12 -10.46 15.42
CA TYR A 59 -0.36 -9.52 16.44
C TYR A 59 -1.77 -9.88 16.94
N VAL A 60 -2.67 -10.32 16.05
CA VAL A 60 -4.01 -10.83 16.44
C VAL A 60 -3.91 -12.12 17.25
N HIS A 61 -2.94 -13.00 16.96
CA HIS A 61 -2.63 -14.16 17.79
C HIS A 61 -2.23 -13.74 19.21
N ASP A 62 -1.27 -12.82 19.34
CA ASP A 62 -0.80 -12.33 20.64
C ASP A 62 -1.92 -11.65 21.44
N LEU A 63 -2.74 -10.81 20.81
CA LEU A 63 -3.88 -10.14 21.46
C LEU A 63 -4.94 -11.13 22.00
N ARG A 64 -5.06 -12.33 21.42
CA ARG A 64 -5.92 -13.40 21.94
C ARG A 64 -5.25 -14.24 23.04
N ASN A 65 -3.92 -14.32 23.03
CA ASN A 65 -3.13 -15.24 23.83
C ASN A 65 -2.25 -14.56 24.91
N ASP A 66 -2.41 -13.25 25.12
CA ASP A 66 -1.70 -12.41 26.10
C ASP A 66 -1.70 -12.98 27.54
N THR A 67 -2.84 -13.55 27.98
CA THR A 67 -2.93 -14.24 29.28
C THR A 67 -2.04 -15.49 29.40
N HIS A 68 -1.61 -16.07 28.27
CA HIS A 68 -0.72 -17.24 28.23
C HIS A 68 0.75 -16.81 28.14
N GLN A 69 1.08 -15.84 27.27
CA GLN A 69 2.44 -15.31 27.11
C GLN A 69 2.99 -14.72 28.42
N LYS A 70 2.14 -14.02 29.19
CA LYS A 70 2.43 -13.54 30.56
C LYS A 70 2.75 -14.64 31.59
N THR A 71 2.60 -15.92 31.24
CA THR A 71 2.88 -17.06 32.13
C THR A 71 3.98 -18.00 31.64
N THR A 72 4.22 -18.11 30.32
CA THR A 72 5.29 -18.96 29.77
C THR A 72 6.59 -18.21 29.49
N ASN A 73 6.53 -16.89 29.33
CA ASN A 73 7.69 -16.04 29.00
C ASN A 73 8.39 -16.44 27.68
N GLU A 74 7.66 -17.10 26.79
CA GLU A 74 8.13 -17.53 25.47
C GLU A 74 8.11 -16.35 24.46
N PRO A 75 9.13 -16.20 23.61
CA PRO A 75 9.16 -15.14 22.60
C PRO A 75 8.15 -15.43 21.49
N SER A 76 7.40 -14.40 21.09
CA SER A 76 6.45 -14.44 19.98
C SER A 76 7.08 -14.99 18.68
N PRO A 77 6.31 -15.68 17.83
CA PRO A 77 6.87 -16.43 16.72
C PRO A 77 7.54 -15.52 15.68
N ARG A 78 8.76 -15.90 15.26
CA ARG A 78 9.45 -15.25 14.16
C ARG A 78 8.86 -15.69 12.82
N ILE A 79 8.97 -14.83 11.81
CA ILE A 79 8.38 -15.01 10.49
C ILE A 79 9.47 -14.95 9.43
N HIS A 80 9.56 -15.96 8.58
CA HIS A 80 10.47 -15.97 7.43
C HIS A 80 9.67 -15.80 6.14
N VAL A 81 10.09 -14.85 5.30
CA VAL A 81 9.51 -14.66 3.96
C VAL A 81 10.66 -14.69 2.95
N ARG A 82 10.73 -15.76 2.15
CA ARG A 82 11.70 -15.88 1.05
C ARG A 82 11.13 -15.23 -0.22
N CYS A 83 11.95 -14.45 -0.92
CA CYS A 83 11.53 -13.67 -2.08
C CYS A 83 10.93 -14.54 -3.19
N ASP A 84 11.58 -15.65 -3.50
CA ASP A 84 11.15 -16.55 -4.57
C ASP A 84 9.88 -17.35 -4.18
N ASP A 85 9.64 -17.59 -2.88
CA ASP A 85 8.36 -18.15 -2.40
C ASP A 85 7.22 -17.10 -2.46
N ALA A 86 7.52 -15.84 -2.14
CA ALA A 86 6.56 -14.73 -2.26
C ALA A 86 6.16 -14.48 -3.72
N VAL A 87 7.14 -14.53 -4.64
CA VAL A 87 6.92 -14.46 -6.09
C VAL A 87 6.12 -15.65 -6.63
N ALA A 88 6.33 -16.86 -6.08
CA ALA A 88 5.50 -18.01 -6.42
C ALA A 88 4.04 -17.81 -5.97
N GLU A 89 3.79 -17.23 -4.80
CA GLU A 89 2.43 -16.94 -4.31
C GLU A 89 1.75 -15.81 -5.11
N PHE A 90 2.50 -14.77 -5.51
CA PHE A 90 2.07 -13.71 -6.44
C PHE A 90 1.90 -14.18 -7.90
N ARG A 91 2.17 -15.46 -8.18
CA ARG A 91 2.01 -16.12 -9.48
C ARG A 91 1.29 -17.47 -9.32
N SER A 92 0.47 -17.61 -8.28
CA SER A 92 -0.15 -18.89 -7.93
C SER A 92 -1.08 -19.41 -9.03
N GLU A 93 -1.75 -18.52 -9.77
CA GLU A 93 -2.53 -18.84 -10.97
C GLU A 93 -1.70 -19.38 -12.16
N HIS A 94 -0.38 -19.14 -12.18
CA HIS A 94 0.53 -19.73 -13.18
C HIS A 94 1.04 -21.13 -12.78
N VAL A 95 0.82 -21.56 -11.53
CA VAL A 95 1.41 -22.78 -10.95
C VAL A 95 0.34 -23.79 -10.52
N ALA A 96 -0.80 -23.32 -10.02
CA ALA A 96 -1.88 -24.17 -9.53
C ALA A 96 -2.52 -25.00 -10.67
N THR A 97 -2.97 -26.20 -10.32
CA THR A 97 -3.61 -27.14 -11.25
C THR A 97 -4.82 -27.81 -10.62
N LEU A 98 -5.74 -28.30 -11.47
CA LEU A 98 -6.93 -29.05 -11.09
C LEU A 98 -6.86 -30.42 -11.79
N ASP A 99 -6.72 -31.49 -11.01
CA ASP A 99 -6.42 -32.85 -11.47
C ASP A 99 -5.13 -32.95 -12.31
N GLY A 100 -4.19 -32.00 -12.11
CA GLY A 100 -2.95 -31.86 -12.89
C GLY A 100 -3.07 -30.93 -14.11
N GLU A 101 -4.29 -30.61 -14.55
CA GLU A 101 -4.55 -29.74 -15.69
C GLU A 101 -4.54 -28.24 -15.34
N LYS A 102 -4.23 -27.41 -16.34
CA LYS A 102 -4.43 -25.95 -16.27
C LYS A 102 -5.76 -25.57 -16.91
N VAL A 103 -6.57 -24.82 -16.17
CA VAL A 103 -8.00 -24.59 -16.50
C VAL A 103 -8.29 -23.12 -16.87
N PHE A 104 -7.25 -22.32 -17.13
CA PHE A 104 -7.36 -20.90 -17.49
C PHE A 104 -6.51 -20.53 -18.70
N GLU A 105 -7.16 -19.88 -19.67
CA GLU A 105 -6.52 -19.27 -20.83
C GLU A 105 -7.07 -17.84 -21.01
N TRP A 106 -6.23 -16.93 -21.51
CA TRP A 106 -6.65 -15.58 -21.87
C TRP A 106 -7.32 -15.57 -23.24
N ASP A 107 -8.25 -14.63 -23.49
CA ASP A 107 -8.91 -14.52 -24.79
C ASP A 107 -7.91 -14.22 -25.92
N GLU A 108 -8.10 -14.84 -27.09
CA GLU A 108 -7.18 -14.69 -28.23
C GLU A 108 -6.98 -13.24 -28.68
N LEU A 109 -7.94 -12.34 -28.45
CA LEU A 109 -7.84 -10.92 -28.79
C LEU A 109 -7.28 -10.06 -27.64
N ALA A 110 -6.94 -10.64 -26.49
CA ALA A 110 -6.30 -9.91 -25.40
C ALA A 110 -4.85 -9.55 -25.77
N GLY A 111 -4.47 -8.28 -25.60
CA GLY A 111 -3.15 -7.79 -25.99
C GLY A 111 -3.06 -6.26 -26.01
N ALA A 112 -1.89 -5.75 -26.39
CA ALA A 112 -1.69 -4.35 -26.75
C ALA A 112 -1.70 -4.22 -28.28
N TYR A 113 -2.35 -3.18 -28.80
CA TYR A 113 -2.49 -2.92 -30.24
C TYR A 113 -1.91 -1.57 -30.61
N LYS A 114 -1.14 -1.55 -31.70
CA LYS A 114 -0.46 -0.36 -32.20
C LYS A 114 -1.48 0.59 -32.84
N ALA A 115 -1.62 1.78 -32.27
CA ALA A 115 -2.53 2.82 -32.74
C ALA A 115 -1.83 3.77 -33.73
N GLN A 116 -2.60 4.69 -34.31
CA GLN A 116 -2.07 5.78 -35.13
C GLN A 116 -1.30 6.78 -34.24
N GLY A 117 -0.08 7.16 -34.64
CA GLY A 117 0.71 8.19 -33.95
C GLY A 117 2.20 7.80 -33.77
N PRO A 118 2.90 8.39 -32.78
CA PRO A 118 4.31 8.09 -32.47
C PRO A 118 4.54 6.63 -32.03
N PRO A 119 5.79 6.16 -31.87
CA PRO A 119 6.10 4.79 -31.44
C PRO A 119 5.37 4.33 -30.17
N GLU A 120 5.04 5.24 -29.25
CA GLU A 120 4.33 4.95 -28.00
C GLU A 120 2.78 4.99 -28.10
N ALA A 121 2.20 5.37 -29.25
CA ALA A 121 0.76 5.30 -29.46
C ALA A 121 0.27 3.83 -29.51
N TRP A 122 -0.22 3.30 -28.39
CA TRP A 122 -0.80 1.96 -28.26
C TRP A 122 -2.07 2.00 -27.42
N ILE A 123 -2.96 1.02 -27.59
CA ILE A 123 -4.10 0.77 -26.69
C ILE A 123 -4.12 -0.67 -26.19
N ARG A 124 -4.78 -0.89 -25.05
CA ARG A 124 -5.03 -2.21 -24.46
C ARG A 124 -6.53 -2.38 -24.13
N PRO A 125 -7.31 -3.05 -24.98
CA PRO A 125 -8.69 -3.45 -24.67
C PRO A 125 -8.71 -4.67 -23.74
N HIS A 126 -9.75 -4.81 -22.93
CA HIS A 126 -10.04 -6.03 -22.17
C HIS A 126 -11.07 -6.90 -22.90
N THR A 127 -10.63 -7.97 -23.57
CA THR A 127 -11.52 -8.87 -24.33
C THR A 127 -11.90 -10.16 -23.60
N ASN A 128 -11.34 -10.46 -22.41
CA ASN A 128 -11.63 -11.72 -21.68
C ASN A 128 -13.07 -11.87 -21.14
N TRP A 129 -13.93 -10.89 -21.40
CA TRP A 129 -15.36 -10.97 -21.14
C TRP A 129 -16.10 -10.79 -22.46
N GLU A 130 -16.94 -11.75 -22.84
CA GLU A 130 -17.63 -11.77 -24.14
C GLU A 130 -18.37 -10.46 -24.48
N HIS A 131 -19.00 -9.82 -23.50
CA HIS A 131 -19.68 -8.53 -23.69
C HIS A 131 -18.72 -7.35 -23.90
N HIS A 132 -17.50 -7.39 -23.35
CA HIS A 132 -16.46 -6.41 -23.67
C HIS A 132 -15.80 -6.70 -25.03
N LYS A 133 -15.56 -7.98 -25.36
CA LYS A 133 -15.04 -8.43 -26.67
C LYS A 133 -15.94 -7.97 -27.81
N ARG A 134 -17.23 -8.29 -27.70
CA ARG A 134 -18.28 -7.88 -28.65
C ARG A 134 -18.32 -6.38 -28.84
N GLY A 135 -18.57 -5.62 -27.76
CA GLY A 135 -18.67 -4.16 -27.87
C GLY A 135 -17.40 -3.49 -28.41
N PHE A 136 -16.21 -4.05 -28.15
CA PHE A 136 -14.98 -3.54 -28.73
C PHE A 136 -14.83 -3.87 -30.22
N LEU A 137 -15.23 -5.08 -30.66
CA LEU A 137 -15.29 -5.43 -32.08
C LEU A 137 -16.36 -4.60 -32.82
N ASP A 138 -17.53 -4.40 -32.22
CA ASP A 138 -18.61 -3.54 -32.74
C ASP A 138 -18.11 -2.08 -32.91
N LEU A 139 -17.39 -1.54 -31.91
CA LEU A 139 -16.73 -0.22 -31.97
C LEU A 139 -15.63 -0.16 -33.06
N LEU A 140 -14.96 -1.26 -33.35
CA LEU A 140 -14.02 -1.36 -34.47
C LEU A 140 -14.69 -1.57 -35.83
N GLY A 141 -15.98 -1.95 -35.88
CA GLY A 141 -16.68 -2.33 -37.10
C GLY A 141 -16.32 -3.74 -37.61
N LEU A 142 -15.89 -4.63 -36.71
CA LEU A 142 -15.39 -5.97 -37.02
C LEU A 142 -16.40 -7.07 -36.63
N PRO A 143 -16.49 -8.18 -37.39
CA PRO A 143 -17.45 -9.25 -37.11
C PRO A 143 -17.07 -10.05 -35.87
N THR A 144 -17.96 -10.13 -34.87
CA THR A 144 -17.73 -10.89 -33.63
C THR A 144 -17.24 -12.32 -33.85
N ALA A 145 -17.83 -13.03 -34.82
CA ALA A 145 -17.71 -14.48 -34.94
C ALA A 145 -16.34 -14.99 -35.38
N ASN A 146 -15.53 -14.14 -36.03
CA ASN A 146 -14.27 -14.56 -36.66
C ASN A 146 -13.19 -13.46 -36.79
N ALA A 147 -13.36 -12.29 -36.17
CA ALA A 147 -12.32 -11.27 -36.19
C ALA A 147 -11.05 -11.75 -35.45
N THR A 148 -9.91 -11.63 -36.11
CA THR A 148 -8.60 -12.07 -35.60
C THR A 148 -7.82 -10.94 -34.94
N LYS A 149 -6.72 -11.30 -34.27
CA LYS A 149 -5.72 -10.35 -33.76
C LYS A 149 -5.16 -9.43 -34.86
N GLN A 150 -5.12 -9.89 -36.12
CA GLN A 150 -4.64 -9.08 -37.25
C GLN A 150 -5.69 -8.06 -37.70
N ASP A 151 -6.98 -8.43 -37.74
CA ASP A 151 -8.08 -7.51 -38.07
C ASP A 151 -8.21 -6.39 -37.04
N VAL A 152 -8.12 -6.74 -35.75
CA VAL A 152 -8.09 -5.78 -34.65
C VAL A 152 -6.89 -4.84 -34.77
N ALA A 153 -5.68 -5.37 -35.02
CA ALA A 153 -4.50 -4.55 -35.22
C ALA A 153 -4.63 -3.59 -36.42
N ALA A 154 -5.19 -4.06 -37.54
CA ALA A 154 -5.43 -3.22 -38.72
C ALA A 154 -6.42 -2.10 -38.44
N ALA A 155 -7.56 -2.40 -37.80
CA ALA A 155 -8.59 -1.43 -37.46
C ALA A 155 -8.14 -0.39 -36.41
N VAL A 156 -7.28 -0.79 -35.47
CA VAL A 156 -6.71 0.09 -34.43
C VAL A 156 -5.60 1.00 -34.99
N ARG A 157 -4.77 0.51 -35.93
CA ARG A 157 -3.65 1.29 -36.53
C ARG A 157 -4.10 2.53 -37.30
N LEU A 158 -5.38 2.61 -37.67
CA LEU A 158 -6.02 3.75 -38.35
C LEU A 158 -6.67 4.76 -37.38
N ARG A 159 -6.49 4.59 -36.06
CA ARG A 159 -7.22 5.35 -35.02
C ARG A 159 -6.26 5.93 -33.97
N ASP A 160 -6.59 7.13 -33.52
CA ASP A 160 -5.96 7.82 -32.38
C ASP A 160 -6.17 7.02 -31.07
N ALA A 161 -5.10 6.84 -30.30
CA ALA A 161 -5.08 5.96 -29.14
C ALA A 161 -6.04 6.41 -28.02
N ASP A 162 -5.92 7.67 -27.58
CA ASP A 162 -6.73 8.20 -26.49
C ASP A 162 -8.18 8.38 -26.90
N LYS A 163 -8.47 8.83 -28.12
CA LYS A 163 -9.86 8.94 -28.61
C LYS A 163 -10.54 7.58 -28.64
N LEU A 164 -9.86 6.53 -29.09
CA LEU A 164 -10.42 5.17 -29.14
C LEU A 164 -10.60 4.56 -27.73
N ALA A 165 -9.63 4.73 -26.84
CA ALA A 165 -9.73 4.26 -25.45
C ALA A 165 -10.85 4.99 -24.69
N GLU A 166 -10.97 6.30 -24.87
CA GLU A 166 -12.01 7.13 -24.25
C GLU A 166 -13.41 6.80 -24.80
N GLN A 167 -13.56 6.63 -26.12
CA GLN A 167 -14.81 6.15 -26.74
C GLN A 167 -15.26 4.80 -26.17
N ALA A 168 -14.34 3.85 -26.03
CA ALA A 168 -14.63 2.53 -25.44
C ALA A 168 -15.07 2.64 -23.97
N MET A 169 -14.35 3.44 -23.16
CA MET A 169 -14.72 3.69 -21.76
C MET A 169 -16.08 4.38 -21.62
N GLN A 170 -16.41 5.33 -22.49
CA GLN A 170 -17.71 6.02 -22.52
C GLN A 170 -18.87 5.08 -22.89
N GLN A 171 -18.60 4.03 -23.69
CA GLN A 171 -19.56 2.95 -23.99
C GLN A 171 -19.63 1.87 -22.88
N GLY A 172 -18.95 2.07 -21.74
CA GLY A 172 -18.94 1.12 -20.63
C GLY A 172 -18.10 -0.15 -20.88
N LEU A 173 -17.31 -0.17 -21.95
CA LEU A 173 -16.26 -1.16 -22.20
C LEU A 173 -15.04 -0.81 -21.32
N VAL A 174 -13.93 -1.54 -21.49
CA VAL A 174 -12.68 -1.24 -20.76
C VAL A 174 -11.51 -1.32 -21.73
N CYS A 175 -10.91 -0.15 -21.99
CA CYS A 175 -9.73 0.01 -22.82
C CYS A 175 -8.92 1.19 -22.32
N THR A 176 -7.59 1.08 -22.27
CA THR A 176 -6.69 2.17 -21.90
C THR A 176 -5.67 2.44 -23.00
N ALA A 177 -5.33 3.71 -23.23
CA ALA A 177 -4.20 4.10 -24.05
C ALA A 177 -2.91 4.07 -23.21
N LEU A 178 -1.80 3.71 -23.85
CA LEU A 178 -0.49 3.68 -23.21
C LEU A 178 -0.08 5.10 -22.80
N ARG A 179 0.59 5.23 -21.65
CA ARG A 179 1.28 6.44 -21.20
C ARG A 179 2.63 6.05 -20.62
N SER A 180 3.60 6.94 -20.72
CA SER A 180 4.80 6.98 -19.88
C SER A 180 4.48 7.48 -18.46
N TYR A 181 5.44 7.38 -17.54
CA TYR A 181 5.28 7.97 -16.20
C TYR A 181 5.09 9.50 -16.25
N ALA A 182 5.78 10.21 -17.14
CA ALA A 182 5.68 11.67 -17.25
C ALA A 182 4.30 12.13 -17.77
N GLU A 183 3.75 11.41 -18.75
CA GLU A 183 2.38 11.63 -19.23
C GLU A 183 1.36 11.27 -18.15
N TRP A 184 1.57 10.20 -17.38
CA TRP A 184 0.66 9.84 -16.30
C TRP A 184 0.67 10.86 -15.15
N ASP A 185 1.84 11.29 -14.70
CA ASP A 185 2.00 12.23 -13.58
C ASP A 185 1.42 13.60 -13.91
N THR A 186 1.42 14.00 -15.19
CA THR A 186 0.76 15.21 -15.67
C THR A 186 -0.73 15.01 -15.99
N HIS A 187 -1.19 13.78 -16.26
CA HIS A 187 -2.57 13.46 -16.57
C HIS A 187 -3.52 13.66 -15.37
N PRO A 188 -4.75 14.18 -15.55
CA PRO A 188 -5.66 14.50 -14.42
C PRO A 188 -5.96 13.34 -13.45
N GLN A 189 -5.97 12.08 -13.92
CA GLN A 189 -6.12 10.92 -13.04
C GLN A 189 -4.84 10.58 -12.26
N GLY A 190 -3.66 10.75 -12.86
CA GLY A 190 -2.39 10.50 -12.17
C GLY A 190 -2.11 11.57 -11.12
N ARG A 191 -2.39 12.85 -11.43
CA ARG A 191 -2.35 13.95 -10.44
C ARG A 191 -3.25 13.67 -9.22
N ALA A 192 -4.45 13.14 -9.42
CA ALA A 192 -5.33 12.75 -8.33
C ALA A 192 -4.69 11.63 -7.45
N ALA A 193 -4.10 10.60 -8.07
CA ALA A 193 -3.43 9.53 -7.31
C ALA A 193 -2.13 9.99 -6.60
N LEU A 194 -1.36 10.90 -7.21
CA LEU A 194 -0.20 11.52 -6.57
C LEU A 194 -0.61 12.36 -5.36
N ALA A 195 -1.75 13.06 -5.42
CA ALA A 195 -2.30 13.80 -4.28
C ALA A 195 -2.71 12.87 -3.12
N ARG A 196 -3.17 11.64 -3.41
CA ARG A 196 -3.45 10.61 -2.39
C ARG A 196 -2.20 9.98 -1.78
N ALA A 197 -1.08 9.92 -2.52
CA ALA A 197 0.12 9.18 -2.14
C ALA A 197 0.69 9.43 -0.71
N PRO A 198 0.61 10.65 -0.13
CA PRO A 198 1.02 10.88 1.26
C PRO A 198 0.21 10.09 2.30
N HIS A 199 -1.08 9.86 2.03
CA HIS A 199 -1.97 9.09 2.90
C HIS A 199 -1.70 7.58 2.83
N GLY A 200 -0.93 7.15 1.83
CA GLY A 200 -0.57 5.75 1.59
C GLY A 200 -1.52 5.02 0.66
N PRO A 201 -1.25 3.71 0.44
CA PRO A 201 -2.05 2.86 -0.44
C PRO A 201 -3.34 2.35 0.22
N VAL A 202 -3.54 2.63 1.52
CA VAL A 202 -4.65 2.11 2.33
C VAL A 202 -5.38 3.26 3.01
N ARG A 203 -6.71 3.20 3.05
CA ARG A 203 -7.55 4.16 3.75
C ARG A 203 -8.38 3.45 4.84
N ILE A 204 -8.39 4.05 6.03
CA ILE A 204 -9.10 3.57 7.22
C ILE A 204 -9.93 4.72 7.78
N ASP A 205 -11.24 4.71 7.52
CA ASP A 205 -12.17 5.74 7.99
C ASP A 205 -12.94 5.28 9.24
N ARG A 206 -12.82 6.01 10.34
CA ARG A 206 -13.68 5.80 11.52
C ARG A 206 -15.02 6.52 11.31
N LEU A 207 -16.01 5.78 10.81
CA LEU A 207 -17.32 6.35 10.43
C LEU A 207 -18.18 6.84 11.61
N SER A 208 -17.84 6.47 12.84
CA SER A 208 -18.47 6.92 14.09
C SER A 208 -17.62 6.53 15.29
N GLU A 209 -17.59 7.37 16.34
CA GLU A 209 -17.04 6.94 17.64
C GLU A 209 -17.93 5.88 18.29
N PRO A 210 -17.37 4.73 18.73
CA PRO A 210 -18.17 3.65 19.29
C PRO A 210 -18.54 3.95 20.75
N GLN A 211 -19.82 3.78 21.10
CA GLN A 211 -20.33 4.06 22.46
C GLN A 211 -19.69 3.20 23.56
N GLN A 212 -19.07 2.08 23.19
CA GLN A 212 -18.25 1.23 24.02
C GLN A 212 -17.07 0.72 23.16
N PRO A 213 -15.87 0.51 23.72
CA PRO A 213 -14.77 -0.09 22.96
C PRO A 213 -15.16 -1.49 22.44
N PRO A 214 -14.57 -1.95 21.31
CA PRO A 214 -14.81 -3.30 20.80
C PRO A 214 -14.54 -4.35 21.89
N ALA A 215 -15.41 -5.36 21.98
CA ALA A 215 -15.17 -6.49 22.85
C ALA A 215 -13.85 -7.20 22.44
N PRO A 216 -12.96 -7.54 23.38
CA PRO A 216 -11.70 -8.20 23.05
C PRO A 216 -11.96 -9.54 22.36
N LEU A 217 -11.12 -9.86 21.38
CA LEU A 217 -11.20 -11.13 20.66
C LEU A 217 -11.06 -12.28 21.65
N SER A 218 -11.98 -13.24 21.58
CA SER A 218 -12.03 -14.31 22.57
C SER A 218 -10.79 -15.22 22.48
N PRO A 219 -10.21 -15.62 23.64
CA PRO A 219 -9.08 -16.53 23.66
C PRO A 219 -9.47 -17.88 23.07
N LEU A 220 -8.55 -18.45 22.28
CA LEU A 220 -8.71 -19.76 21.67
C LEU A 220 -7.96 -20.83 22.49
N LEU A 221 -8.29 -22.11 22.29
CA LEU A 221 -7.73 -23.22 23.07
C LEU A 221 -7.44 -24.43 22.17
N GLY A 222 -6.37 -25.16 22.48
CA GLY A 222 -5.92 -26.30 21.66
C GLY A 222 -5.38 -25.85 20.30
N ASP A 223 -5.43 -26.73 19.29
CA ASP A 223 -4.92 -26.44 17.94
C ASP A 223 -5.61 -25.23 17.28
N GLU A 224 -6.85 -24.93 17.66
CA GLU A 224 -7.57 -23.75 17.19
C GLU A 224 -6.85 -22.44 17.52
N ALA A 225 -6.09 -22.39 18.63
CA ALA A 225 -5.30 -21.21 18.99
C ALA A 225 -4.21 -20.84 17.98
N ARG A 226 -3.82 -21.78 17.11
CA ARG A 226 -2.84 -21.57 16.04
C ARG A 226 -3.40 -20.81 14.84
N LYS A 227 -4.73 -20.64 14.71
CA LYS A 227 -5.36 -19.93 13.59
C LYS A 227 -5.88 -18.55 14.04
N PRO A 228 -5.11 -17.46 13.86
CA PRO A 228 -5.39 -16.16 14.49
C PRO A 228 -6.74 -15.55 14.12
N LEU A 229 -7.31 -15.88 12.96
CA LEU A 229 -8.60 -15.34 12.52
C LEU A 229 -9.78 -16.30 12.77
N ARG A 230 -9.58 -17.43 13.47
CA ARG A 230 -10.69 -18.34 13.77
C ARG A 230 -11.82 -17.63 14.52
N GLY A 231 -13.05 -17.83 14.03
CA GLY A 231 -14.26 -17.21 14.56
C GLY A 231 -14.55 -15.79 14.06
N ILE A 232 -13.66 -15.20 13.25
CA ILE A 232 -13.97 -14.01 12.45
C ILE A 232 -14.81 -14.45 11.25
N ARG A 233 -15.88 -13.71 10.95
CA ARG A 233 -16.82 -13.98 9.86
C ARG A 233 -16.72 -12.91 8.77
N VAL A 234 -16.47 -13.35 7.54
CA VAL A 234 -16.20 -12.48 6.39
C VAL A 234 -17.22 -12.75 5.29
N LEU A 235 -17.96 -11.72 4.89
CA LEU A 235 -18.77 -11.73 3.67
C LEU A 235 -17.89 -11.26 2.51
N ASP A 236 -17.51 -12.17 1.63
CA ASP A 236 -16.67 -11.88 0.46
C ASP A 236 -17.55 -11.76 -0.79
N LEU A 237 -17.80 -10.54 -1.25
CA LEU A 237 -18.55 -10.26 -2.48
C LEU A 237 -17.62 -9.97 -3.67
N THR A 238 -16.36 -10.38 -3.59
CA THR A 238 -15.32 -10.05 -4.57
C THR A 238 -15.19 -11.12 -5.67
N ARG A 239 -14.56 -10.74 -6.79
CA ARG A 239 -14.43 -11.58 -8.00
C ARG A 239 -13.10 -11.32 -8.73
N VAL A 240 -12.72 -12.23 -9.64
CA VAL A 240 -11.45 -12.22 -10.40
C VAL A 240 -10.25 -12.50 -9.49
N ILE A 241 -9.16 -11.72 -9.48
CA ILE A 241 -7.96 -12.03 -8.68
C ILE A 241 -7.94 -11.25 -7.36
N ALA A 242 -7.94 -9.93 -7.43
CA ALA A 242 -7.48 -9.08 -6.35
C ALA A 242 -8.26 -9.22 -5.02
N GLY A 243 -9.58 -8.98 -5.06
CA GLY A 243 -10.43 -9.17 -3.89
C GLY A 243 -10.47 -10.63 -3.43
N PRO A 244 -10.59 -11.62 -4.35
CA PRO A 244 -10.57 -13.02 -3.96
C PRO A 244 -9.29 -13.45 -3.24
N VAL A 245 -8.12 -12.92 -3.64
CA VAL A 245 -6.85 -13.10 -2.91
C VAL A 245 -6.93 -12.59 -1.46
N ALA A 246 -7.61 -11.47 -1.19
CA ALA A 246 -7.83 -10.99 0.18
C ALA A 246 -8.64 -12.01 1.00
N GLY A 247 -9.76 -12.50 0.46
CA GLY A 247 -10.56 -13.55 1.08
C GLY A 247 -9.77 -14.86 1.29
N ARG A 248 -8.92 -15.24 0.33
CA ARG A 248 -8.00 -16.40 0.43
C ARG A 248 -7.03 -16.25 1.59
N VAL A 249 -6.41 -15.07 1.76
CA VAL A 249 -5.47 -14.79 2.86
C VAL A 249 -6.19 -14.87 4.21
N LEU A 250 -7.37 -14.28 4.34
CA LEU A 250 -8.16 -14.34 5.59
C LEU A 250 -8.59 -15.78 5.94
N ALA A 251 -9.05 -16.55 4.95
CA ALA A 251 -9.36 -17.98 5.12
C ALA A 251 -8.12 -18.80 5.50
N GLY A 252 -6.95 -18.46 4.94
CA GLY A 252 -5.67 -19.10 5.24
C GLY A 252 -5.23 -18.95 6.69
N TYR A 253 -5.58 -17.83 7.34
CA TYR A 253 -5.40 -17.61 8.78
C TYR A 253 -6.61 -18.06 9.64
N GLY A 254 -7.60 -18.72 9.03
CA GLY A 254 -8.71 -19.42 9.70
C GLY A 254 -10.05 -18.69 9.81
N ALA A 255 -10.24 -17.56 9.13
CA ALA A 255 -11.56 -16.90 9.09
C ALA A 255 -12.63 -17.77 8.41
N ASP A 256 -13.89 -17.65 8.84
CA ASP A 256 -15.04 -18.23 8.13
C ASP A 256 -15.45 -17.26 7.01
N VAL A 257 -15.02 -17.56 5.79
CA VAL A 257 -15.24 -16.72 4.60
C VAL A 257 -16.39 -17.28 3.77
N LEU A 258 -17.54 -16.61 3.83
CA LEU A 258 -18.67 -16.84 2.93
C LEU A 258 -18.47 -15.99 1.67
N TRP A 259 -18.07 -16.65 0.59
CA TRP A 259 -17.98 -16.07 -0.74
C TRP A 259 -19.36 -16.03 -1.39
N ILE A 260 -19.82 -14.83 -1.72
CA ILE A 260 -21.17 -14.54 -2.20
C ILE A 260 -21.09 -14.05 -3.64
N THR A 261 -21.65 -14.86 -4.53
CA THR A 261 -21.90 -14.52 -5.92
C THR A 261 -23.39 -14.66 -6.22
N SER A 262 -23.81 -14.43 -7.46
CA SER A 262 -25.21 -14.44 -7.87
C SER A 262 -25.40 -15.33 -9.08
N PRO A 263 -26.52 -16.09 -9.23
CA PRO A 263 -26.68 -17.07 -10.30
C PRO A 263 -26.54 -16.55 -11.74
N HIS A 264 -26.69 -15.24 -11.96
CA HIS A 264 -26.47 -14.60 -13.27
C HIS A 264 -25.02 -14.14 -13.53
N LEU A 265 -24.10 -14.34 -12.58
CA LEU A 265 -22.68 -14.00 -12.72
C LEU A 265 -21.88 -15.25 -13.10
N PRO A 266 -21.03 -15.21 -14.13
CA PRO A 266 -20.27 -16.37 -14.57
C PRO A 266 -19.23 -16.80 -13.53
N ALA A 267 -19.07 -18.11 -13.35
CA ALA A 267 -17.90 -18.69 -12.70
C ALA A 267 -16.64 -18.48 -13.55
N LEU A 268 -15.48 -18.47 -12.90
CA LEU A 268 -14.15 -18.51 -13.51
C LEU A 268 -13.43 -19.76 -12.99
N PRO A 269 -13.82 -20.98 -13.40
CA PRO A 269 -13.32 -22.23 -12.81
C PRO A 269 -11.81 -22.44 -12.95
N GLY A 270 -11.15 -21.72 -13.87
CA GLY A 270 -9.69 -21.66 -13.99
C GLY A 270 -8.95 -20.74 -13.01
N LEU A 271 -9.67 -19.98 -12.19
CA LEU A 271 -9.10 -19.00 -11.27
C LEU A 271 -9.74 -19.08 -9.87
N ASP A 272 -11.04 -19.33 -9.81
CA ASP A 272 -11.81 -19.48 -8.57
C ASP A 272 -11.25 -20.63 -7.70
N PHE A 273 -10.78 -21.72 -8.33
CA PHE A 273 -10.17 -22.85 -7.62
C PHE A 273 -8.87 -22.47 -6.90
N ASP A 274 -8.16 -21.44 -7.40
CA ASP A 274 -6.98 -20.89 -6.73
C ASP A 274 -7.37 -19.84 -5.68
N THR A 275 -8.12 -18.84 -6.13
CA THR A 275 -8.38 -17.62 -5.38
C THR A 275 -9.49 -17.74 -4.34
N SER A 276 -10.21 -18.87 -4.30
CA SER A 276 -11.24 -19.16 -3.28
C SER A 276 -10.94 -20.39 -2.42
N ARG A 277 -9.68 -20.86 -2.37
CA ARG A 277 -9.25 -21.87 -1.37
C ARG A 277 -9.60 -21.44 0.06
N GLY A 278 -10.11 -22.41 0.84
CA GLY A 278 -10.57 -22.21 2.22
C GLY A 278 -11.89 -21.44 2.39
N LYS A 279 -12.52 -20.95 1.32
CA LYS A 279 -13.83 -20.29 1.37
C LYS A 279 -14.97 -21.28 1.21
N ARG A 280 -16.16 -20.90 1.70
CA ARG A 280 -17.45 -21.52 1.41
C ARG A 280 -18.20 -20.66 0.40
N SER A 281 -18.90 -21.24 -0.57
CA SER A 281 -19.50 -20.48 -1.69
C SER A 281 -21.02 -20.59 -1.73
N ILE A 282 -21.70 -19.43 -1.74
CA ILE A 282 -23.18 -19.34 -1.72
C ILE A 282 -23.70 -18.41 -2.84
N HIS A 283 -24.92 -18.68 -3.29
CA HIS A 283 -25.62 -17.86 -4.28
C HIS A 283 -26.68 -16.97 -3.63
N LEU A 284 -26.67 -15.67 -3.92
CA LEU A 284 -27.72 -14.72 -3.52
C LEU A 284 -28.00 -13.73 -4.67
N ASP A 285 -29.23 -13.66 -5.17
CA ASP A 285 -29.67 -12.58 -6.07
C ASP A 285 -30.16 -11.36 -5.31
N LEU A 286 -29.21 -10.47 -4.99
CA LEU A 286 -29.48 -9.18 -4.39
C LEU A 286 -30.24 -8.21 -5.31
N ARG A 287 -30.41 -8.50 -6.61
CA ARG A 287 -31.14 -7.63 -7.55
C ARG A 287 -32.65 -7.86 -7.51
N HIS A 288 -33.10 -9.11 -7.61
CA HIS A 288 -34.52 -9.42 -7.85
C HIS A 288 -35.16 -10.35 -6.83
N SER A 289 -34.40 -11.02 -5.94
CA SER A 289 -34.99 -11.86 -4.87
C SER A 289 -35.12 -11.12 -3.53
N PRO A 290 -36.34 -10.85 -3.02
CA PRO A 290 -36.53 -10.28 -1.68
C PRO A 290 -36.12 -11.25 -0.57
N THR A 291 -36.04 -12.56 -0.85
CA THR A 291 -35.63 -13.58 0.13
C THR A 291 -34.11 -13.56 0.31
N ASP A 292 -33.36 -13.58 -0.79
CA ASP A 292 -31.89 -13.56 -0.79
C ASP A 292 -31.38 -12.25 -0.17
N ARG A 293 -32.06 -11.13 -0.45
CA ARG A 293 -31.80 -9.84 0.21
C ARG A 293 -32.00 -9.90 1.73
N ARG A 294 -33.06 -10.56 2.22
CA ARG A 294 -33.27 -10.78 3.66
C ARG A 294 -32.22 -11.71 4.27
N GLN A 295 -31.80 -12.75 3.54
CA GLN A 295 -30.72 -13.64 3.98
C GLN A 295 -29.40 -12.87 4.09
N PHE A 296 -29.10 -11.99 3.14
CA PHE A 296 -27.93 -11.13 3.20
C PHE A 296 -28.00 -10.12 4.36
N GLU A 297 -29.16 -9.48 4.61
CA GLU A 297 -29.37 -8.66 5.81
C GLU A 297 -29.25 -9.44 7.12
N ALA A 298 -29.58 -10.74 7.14
CA ALA A 298 -29.37 -11.61 8.30
C ALA A 298 -27.88 -11.93 8.50
N LEU A 299 -27.17 -12.27 7.42
CA LEU A 299 -25.72 -12.54 7.44
C LEU A 299 -24.91 -11.32 7.89
N ILE A 300 -25.23 -10.11 7.41
CA ILE A 300 -24.55 -8.84 7.76
C ILE A 300 -24.56 -8.56 9.27
N LYS A 301 -25.67 -8.83 9.97
CA LYS A 301 -25.83 -8.59 11.42
C LYS A 301 -24.84 -9.39 12.27
N ASP A 302 -24.42 -10.54 11.75
CA ASP A 302 -23.61 -11.54 12.45
C ASP A 302 -22.19 -11.68 11.86
N ALA A 303 -21.88 -10.87 10.84
CA ALA A 303 -20.57 -10.72 10.22
C ALA A 303 -19.66 -9.81 11.04
N ASP A 304 -18.34 -10.04 10.93
CA ASP A 304 -17.33 -9.13 11.46
C ASP A 304 -16.75 -8.24 10.32
N VAL A 305 -16.80 -8.73 9.06
CA VAL A 305 -16.27 -8.05 7.86
C VAL A 305 -17.21 -8.20 6.65
N LEU A 306 -17.31 -7.15 5.82
CA LEU A 306 -17.80 -7.21 4.44
C LEU A 306 -16.70 -6.72 3.49
N LEU A 307 -16.29 -7.57 2.54
CA LEU A 307 -15.37 -7.25 1.45
C LEU A 307 -16.16 -7.11 0.14
N GLN A 308 -15.88 -6.08 -0.65
CA GLN A 308 -16.51 -5.91 -1.96
C GLN A 308 -15.54 -5.35 -3.01
N SER A 309 -15.66 -5.80 -4.26
CA SER A 309 -14.80 -5.36 -5.38
C SER A 309 -15.59 -5.03 -6.65
N TYR A 310 -16.80 -4.49 -6.51
CA TYR A 310 -17.60 -3.99 -7.62
C TYR A 310 -17.20 -2.56 -8.02
N ALA A 311 -17.67 -2.11 -9.18
CA ALA A 311 -17.54 -0.71 -9.58
C ALA A 311 -18.19 0.22 -8.52
N PRO A 312 -17.64 1.42 -8.24
CA PRO A 312 -18.07 2.24 -7.11
C PRO A 312 -19.57 2.52 -7.03
N GLY A 313 -20.08 2.49 -5.80
CA GLY A 313 -21.51 2.59 -5.50
C GLY A 313 -22.39 1.49 -6.10
N ALA A 314 -21.87 0.44 -6.74
CA ALA A 314 -22.73 -0.62 -7.31
C ALA A 314 -23.46 -1.41 -6.23
N LEU A 315 -22.79 -1.73 -5.12
CA LEU A 315 -23.42 -2.37 -3.96
C LEU A 315 -24.38 -1.40 -3.23
N ALA A 316 -24.07 -0.10 -3.23
CA ALA A 316 -24.97 0.96 -2.74
C ALA A 316 -26.25 1.08 -3.58
N ARG A 317 -26.17 0.96 -4.92
CA ARG A 317 -27.34 0.89 -5.82
C ARG A 317 -28.20 -0.36 -5.62
N LEU A 318 -27.67 -1.41 -4.98
CA LEU A 318 -28.44 -2.55 -4.50
C LEU A 318 -29.01 -2.35 -3.08
N GLY A 319 -28.81 -1.19 -2.46
CA GLY A 319 -29.25 -0.91 -1.09
C GLY A 319 -28.37 -1.54 -0.01
N PHE A 320 -27.09 -1.82 -0.31
CA PHE A 320 -26.10 -2.35 0.63
C PHE A 320 -24.84 -1.49 0.67
N GLY A 321 -25.03 -0.16 0.60
CA GLY A 321 -23.97 0.84 0.78
C GLY A 321 -23.51 0.94 2.23
N VAL A 322 -22.44 1.71 2.45
CA VAL A 322 -21.75 1.82 3.74
C VAL A 322 -22.70 2.22 4.88
N GLU A 323 -23.60 3.17 4.64
CA GLU A 323 -24.57 3.65 5.63
C GLU A 323 -25.53 2.53 6.04
N ARG A 324 -26.11 1.83 5.06
CA ARG A 324 -27.08 0.75 5.29
C ARG A 324 -26.43 -0.48 5.92
N VAL A 325 -25.19 -0.78 5.56
CA VAL A 325 -24.41 -1.85 6.21
C VAL A 325 -24.10 -1.47 7.67
N ARG A 326 -23.75 -0.20 7.95
CA ARG A 326 -23.55 0.32 9.31
C ARG A 326 -24.85 0.33 10.14
N GLU A 327 -26.01 0.63 9.54
CA GLU A 327 -27.32 0.50 10.20
C GLU A 327 -27.61 -0.95 10.63
N LEU A 328 -27.31 -1.92 9.76
CA LEU A 328 -27.55 -3.34 10.02
C LEU A 328 -26.56 -3.92 11.04
N ASN A 329 -25.32 -3.43 11.06
CA ASN A 329 -24.28 -3.85 12.01
C ASN A 329 -23.27 -2.70 12.28
N PRO A 330 -23.44 -1.92 13.35
CA PRO A 330 -22.55 -0.80 13.67
C PRO A 330 -21.09 -1.17 14.03
N ARG A 331 -20.72 -2.46 13.99
CA ARG A 331 -19.37 -2.96 14.33
C ARG A 331 -18.63 -3.57 13.13
N ILE A 332 -19.29 -3.72 11.98
CA ILE A 332 -18.73 -4.40 10.82
C ILE A 332 -17.63 -3.55 10.16
N VAL A 333 -16.56 -4.19 9.71
CA VAL A 333 -15.57 -3.54 8.84
C VAL A 333 -16.02 -3.67 7.40
N TYR A 334 -16.30 -2.56 6.72
CA TYR A 334 -16.59 -2.49 5.29
C TYR A 334 -15.29 -2.16 4.55
N ALA A 335 -14.72 -3.12 3.81
CA ALA A 335 -13.52 -2.91 3.01
C ALA A 335 -13.86 -2.93 1.52
N SER A 336 -13.45 -1.87 0.82
CA SER A 336 -13.72 -1.67 -0.60
C SER A 336 -12.44 -1.78 -1.44
N LEU A 337 -12.57 -2.42 -2.61
CA LEU A 337 -11.52 -2.49 -3.61
C LEU A 337 -12.03 -2.02 -4.97
N ASN A 338 -11.31 -1.12 -5.62
CA ASN A 338 -11.65 -0.66 -6.97
C ASN A 338 -10.41 -0.41 -7.84
N GLY A 339 -10.62 0.08 -9.06
CA GLY A 339 -9.56 0.26 -10.05
C GLY A 339 -8.71 1.52 -9.88
N TRP A 340 -9.35 2.67 -9.63
CA TRP A 340 -8.75 3.99 -9.86
C TRP A 340 -8.65 4.86 -8.59
N GLY A 341 -9.08 4.35 -7.44
CA GLY A 341 -8.98 5.01 -6.13
C GLY A 341 -10.22 5.81 -5.73
N ALA A 342 -11.39 5.38 -6.18
CA ALA A 342 -12.65 5.80 -5.58
C ALA A 342 -12.71 5.40 -4.11
N VAL A 343 -13.56 6.06 -3.33
CA VAL A 343 -13.86 5.68 -1.94
C VAL A 343 -15.38 5.56 -1.84
N ASP A 344 -15.88 4.47 -1.25
CA ASP A 344 -17.27 4.39 -0.81
C ASP A 344 -17.34 5.02 0.60
N LEU A 345 -17.92 6.21 0.72
CA LEU A 345 -18.14 6.92 1.99
C LEU A 345 -19.62 7.27 2.17
N PRO A 346 -20.10 7.46 3.42
CA PRO A 346 -21.43 7.97 3.69
C PRO A 346 -21.71 9.33 3.05
N ALA A 347 -22.94 9.56 2.57
CA ALA A 347 -23.39 10.91 2.23
C ALA A 347 -23.36 11.84 3.47
N GLY A 348 -22.73 13.01 3.35
CA GLY A 348 -22.54 13.95 4.47
C GLY A 348 -21.37 13.62 5.40
N HIS A 349 -20.61 12.54 5.14
CA HIS A 349 -19.22 12.45 5.60
C HIS A 349 -18.35 13.29 4.66
N ASP A 350 -18.58 14.60 4.70
CA ASP A 350 -18.00 15.59 3.78
C ASP A 350 -16.50 15.80 4.08
N ALA A 351 -15.71 14.85 3.60
CA ALA A 351 -14.46 15.15 2.90
C ALA A 351 -14.70 16.38 2.00
N GLY A 352 -13.94 17.44 2.19
CA GLY A 352 -14.36 18.81 1.84
C GLY A 352 -14.58 19.04 0.34
N GLU A 353 -15.02 20.25 -0.07
CA GLU A 353 -15.38 20.54 -1.48
C GLU A 353 -14.26 20.28 -2.51
N GLN A 354 -13.00 20.13 -2.09
CA GLN A 354 -11.87 19.70 -2.94
C GLN A 354 -11.76 18.16 -3.10
N GLU A 355 -12.25 17.37 -2.14
CA GLU A 355 -12.17 15.91 -2.11
C GLU A 355 -13.30 15.21 -2.91
N GLY A 356 -14.29 15.95 -3.42
CA GLY A 356 -15.26 15.45 -4.41
C GLY A 356 -14.61 14.89 -5.69
N ASN A 357 -13.31 15.14 -5.89
CA ASN A 357 -12.48 14.56 -6.95
C ASN A 357 -11.32 13.69 -6.42
N TRP A 358 -11.38 13.19 -5.17
CA TRP A 358 -10.33 12.36 -4.55
C TRP A 358 -9.98 11.12 -5.39
N GLY A 359 -10.99 10.45 -5.93
CA GLY A 359 -10.81 9.32 -6.84
C GLY A 359 -10.36 9.70 -8.26
N GLY A 360 -10.31 11.00 -8.58
CA GLY A 360 -10.05 11.54 -9.91
C GLY A 360 -11.20 11.36 -10.91
N PRO A 361 -11.05 11.85 -12.15
CA PRO A 361 -12.08 11.76 -13.20
C PRO A 361 -12.34 10.33 -13.70
N TRP A 362 -11.49 9.36 -13.39
CA TRP A 362 -11.68 7.94 -13.75
C TRP A 362 -12.25 7.09 -12.62
N ARG A 363 -12.54 7.67 -11.44
CA ARG A 363 -12.99 6.93 -10.23
C ARG A 363 -14.11 5.91 -10.51
N GLU A 364 -15.07 6.23 -11.38
CA GLU A 364 -16.26 5.42 -11.70
C GLU A 364 -16.00 4.37 -12.80
N ARG A 365 -14.84 4.42 -13.48
CA ARG A 365 -14.50 3.50 -14.57
C ARG A 365 -14.16 2.11 -14.02
N LYS A 366 -14.46 1.09 -14.82
CA LYS A 366 -13.92 -0.26 -14.61
C LYS A 366 -12.38 -0.25 -14.76
N ALA A 367 -11.71 -1.21 -14.14
CA ALA A 367 -10.30 -1.48 -14.38
C ALA A 367 -9.99 -2.97 -14.17
N PHE A 368 -8.80 -3.37 -14.62
CA PHE A 368 -8.14 -4.65 -14.35
C PHE A 368 -6.64 -4.35 -14.26
N ASP A 369 -5.88 -5.13 -13.48
CA ASP A 369 -4.42 -4.98 -13.28
C ASP A 369 -3.69 -4.53 -14.56
N SER A 370 -3.78 -5.36 -15.61
CA SER A 370 -3.04 -5.13 -16.85
C SER A 370 -3.43 -3.86 -17.62
N LEU A 371 -4.60 -3.27 -17.36
CA LEU A 371 -5.03 -1.99 -17.95
C LEU A 371 -4.62 -0.78 -17.08
N VAL A 372 -4.49 -0.97 -15.75
CA VAL A 372 -3.91 0.03 -14.85
C VAL A 372 -2.41 0.15 -15.13
N GLN A 373 -1.68 -0.97 -15.24
CA GLN A 373 -0.27 -0.98 -15.67
C GLN A 373 -0.05 -0.17 -16.96
N PHE A 374 -0.98 -0.30 -17.91
CA PHE A 374 -0.90 0.32 -19.22
C PHE A 374 -1.12 1.83 -19.20
N ALA A 375 -2.03 2.29 -18.34
CA ALA A 375 -2.30 3.72 -18.17
C ALA A 375 -1.30 4.42 -17.24
N SER A 376 -0.73 3.72 -16.25
CA SER A 376 0.01 4.34 -15.14
C SER A 376 1.54 4.44 -15.36
N GLY A 377 2.02 4.32 -16.60
CA GLY A 377 3.46 4.35 -16.92
C GLY A 377 4.21 3.01 -16.82
N ILE A 378 3.66 2.01 -16.12
CA ILE A 378 4.35 0.73 -15.86
C ILE A 378 4.65 0.01 -17.17
N SER A 379 3.65 -0.22 -18.03
CA SER A 379 3.83 -0.95 -19.30
C SER A 379 4.72 -0.24 -20.31
N HIS A 380 4.89 1.08 -20.17
CA HIS A 380 5.83 1.87 -20.95
C HIS A 380 7.26 1.67 -20.44
N ALA A 381 7.50 1.85 -19.13
CA ALA A 381 8.80 1.67 -18.51
C ALA A 381 9.36 0.24 -18.70
N GLU A 382 8.51 -0.78 -18.56
CA GLU A 382 8.86 -2.18 -18.85
C GLU A 382 9.21 -2.39 -20.33
N GLY A 383 8.58 -1.66 -21.26
CA GLY A 383 8.89 -1.69 -22.68
C GLY A 383 10.21 -0.98 -23.03
N VAL A 384 10.49 0.16 -22.38
CA VAL A 384 11.74 0.91 -22.52
C VAL A 384 12.92 0.11 -21.97
N GLY A 385 12.85 -0.35 -20.72
CA GLY A 385 13.94 -1.10 -20.10
C GLY A 385 14.28 -2.40 -20.84
N ALA A 386 13.28 -3.10 -21.39
CA ALA A 386 13.52 -4.29 -22.21
C ALA A 386 14.09 -3.99 -23.60
N LEU A 387 13.87 -2.78 -24.14
CA LEU A 387 14.50 -2.30 -25.37
C LEU A 387 15.95 -1.87 -25.11
N GLU A 388 16.21 -1.19 -24.00
CA GLU A 388 17.56 -0.79 -23.56
C GLU A 388 18.45 -2.00 -23.21
N ALA A 389 17.87 -3.05 -22.62
CA ALA A 389 18.55 -4.31 -22.34
C ALA A 389 18.75 -5.20 -23.57
N SER A 390 18.18 -4.84 -24.73
CA SER A 390 18.34 -5.58 -25.99
C SER A 390 19.67 -5.24 -26.68
N SER A 391 20.45 -6.26 -27.01
CA SER A 391 21.64 -6.13 -27.86
C SER A 391 21.31 -5.96 -29.35
N GLN A 392 20.03 -6.00 -29.73
CA GLN A 392 19.55 -5.80 -31.10
C GLN A 392 18.65 -4.55 -31.16
N ALA A 393 18.84 -3.73 -32.19
CA ALA A 393 17.93 -2.63 -32.49
C ALA A 393 16.53 -3.17 -32.85
N GLY A 394 15.52 -2.80 -32.06
CA GLY A 394 14.14 -3.21 -32.26
C GLY A 394 13.17 -2.03 -32.16
N GLU A 395 11.90 -2.25 -32.52
CA GLU A 395 10.84 -1.27 -32.29
C GLU A 395 10.36 -1.32 -30.83
N PHE A 396 10.01 -0.16 -30.27
CA PHE A 396 9.40 -0.08 -28.95
C PHE A 396 8.09 -0.88 -28.90
N THR A 397 7.97 -1.75 -27.90
CA THR A 397 6.75 -2.52 -27.62
C THR A 397 6.44 -2.45 -26.12
N PRO A 398 5.22 -2.04 -25.71
CA PRO A 398 4.86 -2.01 -24.30
C PRO A 398 4.76 -3.42 -23.73
N ARG A 399 5.25 -3.59 -22.50
CA ARG A 399 5.27 -4.89 -21.81
C ARG A 399 4.29 -4.93 -20.65
N GLN A 400 4.10 -6.12 -20.09
CA GLN A 400 3.32 -6.34 -18.89
C GLN A 400 4.25 -6.93 -17.83
N LEU A 401 3.98 -6.65 -16.56
CA LEU A 401 4.69 -7.31 -15.47
C LEU A 401 4.50 -8.85 -15.56
N PRO A 402 5.51 -9.65 -15.18
CA PRO A 402 5.48 -11.12 -15.25
C PRO A 402 4.51 -11.81 -14.26
N CYS A 403 3.63 -11.04 -13.63
CA CYS A 403 2.57 -11.44 -12.70
C CYS A 403 1.46 -10.37 -12.68
N GLN A 404 0.29 -10.68 -12.12
CA GLN A 404 -0.75 -9.68 -11.84
C GLN A 404 -0.47 -9.01 -10.49
N ALA A 405 0.62 -8.23 -10.46
CA ALA A 405 1.21 -7.65 -9.25
C ALA A 405 0.29 -6.65 -8.53
N LEU A 406 -0.52 -5.89 -9.28
CA LEU A 406 -1.46 -4.91 -8.72
C LEU A 406 -2.68 -5.62 -8.15
N ASP A 407 -3.16 -6.67 -8.82
CA ASP A 407 -4.27 -7.48 -8.30
C ASP A 407 -3.85 -8.23 -7.02
N HIS A 408 -2.79 -9.05 -7.06
CA HIS A 408 -2.29 -9.76 -5.87
C HIS A 408 -1.91 -8.79 -4.76
N GLY A 409 -1.19 -7.71 -5.08
CA GLY A 409 -0.77 -6.71 -4.10
C GLY A 409 -1.96 -6.03 -3.40
N SER A 410 -2.99 -5.66 -4.17
CA SER A 410 -4.24 -5.13 -3.62
C SER A 410 -4.95 -6.16 -2.73
N GLY A 411 -4.88 -7.46 -3.07
CA GLY A 411 -5.43 -8.53 -2.25
C GLY A 411 -4.80 -8.61 -0.86
N TYR A 412 -3.47 -8.53 -0.75
CA TYR A 412 -2.80 -8.45 0.56
C TYR A 412 -3.11 -7.15 1.31
N LEU A 413 -3.27 -6.02 0.59
CA LEU A 413 -3.68 -4.75 1.21
C LEU A 413 -5.10 -4.84 1.77
N VAL A 414 -6.09 -5.34 1.02
CA VAL A 414 -7.48 -5.53 1.51
C VAL A 414 -7.56 -6.54 2.65
N ALA A 415 -6.63 -7.51 2.74
CA ALA A 415 -6.56 -8.45 3.86
C ALA A 415 -6.24 -7.79 5.23
N TYR A 416 -5.81 -6.52 5.26
CA TYR A 416 -5.77 -5.72 6.50
C TYR A 416 -7.15 -5.19 6.95
N LEU A 417 -8.21 -5.49 6.18
CA LEU A 417 -9.57 -4.99 6.38
C LEU A 417 -9.68 -3.47 6.14
N VAL A 418 -9.03 -2.99 5.07
CA VAL A 418 -8.91 -1.57 4.71
C VAL A 418 -9.35 -1.33 3.27
N THR A 419 -9.65 -0.08 2.91
CA THR A 419 -10.01 0.29 1.53
C THR A 419 -8.78 0.67 0.73
N THR A 420 -8.71 0.25 -0.54
CA THR A 420 -7.56 0.49 -1.46
C THR A 420 -7.99 0.42 -2.94
N SER A 421 -7.05 0.62 -3.87
CA SER A 421 -7.26 0.40 -5.30
C SER A 421 -6.02 -0.16 -6.01
N LEU A 422 -6.25 -0.71 -7.21
CA LEU A 422 -5.16 -1.14 -8.11
C LEU A 422 -4.20 0.01 -8.43
N LEU A 423 -4.71 1.23 -8.59
CA LEU A 423 -3.90 2.41 -8.86
C LEU A 423 -3.08 2.86 -7.63
N ASP A 424 -3.66 2.82 -6.44
CA ASP A 424 -2.92 3.18 -5.21
C ASP A 424 -1.84 2.12 -4.89
N THR A 425 -2.11 0.87 -5.23
CA THR A 425 -1.14 -0.24 -5.23
C THR A 425 -0.03 -0.05 -6.28
N ALA A 426 -0.35 0.47 -7.47
CA ALA A 426 0.65 0.85 -8.48
C ALA A 426 1.54 2.02 -8.02
N VAL A 427 0.97 3.00 -7.30
CA VAL A 427 1.72 4.10 -6.67
C VAL A 427 2.63 3.57 -5.56
N LEU A 428 2.17 2.62 -4.73
CA LEU A 428 3.04 1.93 -3.76
C LEU A 428 4.21 1.24 -4.47
N LEU A 429 3.92 0.38 -5.46
CA LEU A 429 4.93 -0.38 -6.20
C LEU A 429 5.98 0.53 -6.84
N ARG A 430 5.56 1.61 -7.52
CA ARG A 430 6.48 2.60 -8.10
C ARG A 430 7.31 3.33 -7.04
N SER A 431 6.76 3.54 -5.83
CA SER A 431 7.48 4.20 -4.73
C SER A 431 8.61 3.36 -4.09
N LEU A 432 8.78 2.09 -4.50
CA LEU A 432 9.96 1.29 -4.18
C LEU A 432 11.17 1.63 -5.07
N GLY A 433 10.98 2.45 -6.11
CA GLY A 433 12.02 2.78 -7.09
C GLY A 433 12.13 1.74 -8.22
N SER A 434 13.15 1.89 -9.05
CA SER A 434 13.38 1.09 -10.25
C SER A 434 14.77 0.44 -10.27
N LYS A 435 14.81 -0.82 -10.71
CA LYS A 435 16.04 -1.58 -11.00
C LYS A 435 16.26 -1.66 -12.52
N PRO A 436 17.50 -1.88 -13.01
CA PRO A 436 17.75 -2.16 -14.42
C PRO A 436 16.98 -3.40 -14.88
N TYR A 437 16.36 -3.35 -16.07
CA TYR A 437 15.73 -4.53 -16.66
C TYR A 437 16.83 -5.56 -17.00
N PRO A 438 16.69 -6.85 -16.60
CA PRO A 438 17.76 -7.81 -16.76
C PRO A 438 17.91 -8.26 -18.23
N SER A 439 19.16 -8.30 -18.70
CA SER A 439 19.54 -8.69 -20.08
C SER A 439 19.29 -10.17 -20.41
N SER A 440 18.97 -10.99 -19.41
CA SER A 440 18.36 -12.30 -19.58
C SER A 440 17.23 -12.48 -18.57
N SER A 441 16.15 -13.15 -18.98
CA SER A 441 15.13 -13.60 -18.02
C SER A 441 15.66 -14.83 -17.29
N PRO A 442 15.84 -14.80 -15.96
CA PRO A 442 16.22 -15.99 -15.21
C PRO A 442 15.09 -17.02 -15.25
N LEU A 443 15.42 -18.30 -15.08
CA LEU A 443 14.43 -19.36 -14.97
C LEU A 443 13.71 -19.22 -13.62
N LEU A 444 12.40 -18.97 -13.67
CA LEU A 444 11.53 -18.94 -12.50
C LEU A 444 11.24 -20.38 -12.04
N GLU A 445 11.16 -20.62 -10.72
CA GLU A 445 10.85 -21.95 -10.16
C GLU A 445 9.57 -22.53 -10.81
N THR A 446 9.69 -23.74 -11.35
CA THR A 446 8.58 -24.49 -11.94
C THR A 446 7.71 -25.13 -10.85
N ALA A 447 6.56 -25.70 -11.24
CA ALA A 447 5.77 -26.53 -10.33
C ALA A 447 6.60 -27.70 -9.76
N ASP A 448 7.52 -28.28 -10.53
CA ASP A 448 8.35 -29.39 -10.09
C ASP A 448 9.43 -28.94 -9.08
N ASP A 449 10.06 -27.77 -9.30
CA ASP A 449 11.00 -27.16 -8.35
C ASP A 449 10.31 -26.84 -7.02
N LEU A 450 9.12 -26.22 -7.09
CA LEU A 450 8.29 -25.91 -5.92
C LEU A 450 7.83 -27.18 -5.22
N ARG A 451 7.54 -28.27 -5.93
CA ARG A 451 7.17 -29.57 -5.34
C ARG A 451 8.37 -30.22 -4.66
N ALA A 452 9.54 -30.23 -5.29
CA ALA A 452 10.79 -30.74 -4.73
C ALA A 452 11.21 -29.97 -3.46
N ARG A 453 10.94 -28.66 -3.41
CA ARG A 453 11.11 -27.81 -2.22
C ARG A 453 9.98 -27.91 -1.19
N GLY A 454 8.96 -28.75 -1.41
CA GLY A 454 7.81 -28.90 -0.52
C GLY A 454 6.91 -27.66 -0.41
N ARG A 455 7.01 -26.72 -1.36
CA ARG A 455 6.26 -25.46 -1.44
C ARG A 455 4.90 -25.60 -2.10
N LEU A 456 4.65 -26.66 -2.86
CA LEU A 456 3.29 -27.02 -3.25
C LEU A 456 2.57 -27.77 -2.12
N GLY A 457 1.28 -27.49 -1.98
CA GLY A 457 0.31 -28.20 -1.15
C GLY A 457 -0.81 -28.75 -2.03
N THR A 458 -1.59 -29.68 -1.48
CA THR A 458 -2.77 -30.22 -2.16
C THR A 458 -3.98 -30.19 -1.24
N CYS A 459 -5.15 -30.01 -1.84
CA CYS A 459 -6.44 -30.12 -1.18
C CYS A 459 -7.49 -30.67 -2.16
N VAL A 460 -8.67 -31.01 -1.66
CA VAL A 460 -9.79 -31.49 -2.48
C VAL A 460 -10.83 -30.36 -2.62
N GLY A 461 -11.43 -30.25 -3.80
CA GLY A 461 -12.52 -29.31 -4.11
C GLY A 461 -13.64 -29.97 -4.90
N GLU A 462 -14.39 -29.15 -5.66
CA GLU A 462 -15.58 -29.57 -6.43
C GLU A 462 -15.45 -30.96 -7.07
N GLY A 463 -16.40 -31.85 -6.76
CA GLY A 463 -16.51 -33.17 -7.39
C GLY A 463 -15.44 -34.17 -6.96
N GLY A 464 -14.68 -33.88 -5.90
CA GLY A 464 -13.58 -34.72 -5.42
C GLY A 464 -12.25 -34.48 -6.14
N LYS A 465 -12.17 -33.43 -6.96
CA LYS A 465 -10.98 -33.07 -7.74
C LYS A 465 -9.83 -32.62 -6.86
N GLN A 466 -8.60 -32.93 -7.27
CA GLN A 466 -7.39 -32.53 -6.56
C GLN A 466 -6.91 -31.16 -7.05
N VAL A 467 -6.83 -30.20 -6.14
CA VAL A 467 -6.20 -28.90 -6.37
C VAL A 467 -4.77 -28.94 -5.82
N GLU A 468 -3.78 -28.81 -6.69
CA GLU A 468 -2.39 -28.50 -6.30
C GLU A 468 -2.18 -26.98 -6.30
N TYR A 469 -1.51 -26.46 -5.27
CA TYR A 469 -1.42 -25.03 -5.01
C TYR A 469 -0.09 -24.59 -4.38
N VAL A 470 0.29 -23.33 -4.59
CA VAL A 470 1.43 -22.71 -3.90
C VAL A 470 1.06 -22.42 -2.45
N LYS A 471 1.79 -23.00 -1.49
CA LYS A 471 1.63 -22.72 -0.05
C LYS A 471 1.99 -21.27 0.26
N HIS A 472 1.34 -20.70 1.26
CA HIS A 472 1.61 -19.35 1.75
C HIS A 472 3.10 -19.13 2.08
N ALA A 473 3.67 -18.01 1.63
CA ALA A 473 5.11 -17.77 1.62
C ALA A 473 5.68 -17.31 2.98
N ALA A 474 4.85 -16.77 3.88
CA ALA A 474 5.27 -16.54 5.26
C ALA A 474 5.29 -17.85 6.04
N VAL A 475 6.47 -18.22 6.55
CA VAL A 475 6.69 -19.38 7.41
C VAL A 475 6.89 -18.90 8.84
N PHE A 476 6.03 -19.34 9.75
CA PHE A 476 6.15 -19.05 11.18
C PHE A 476 7.05 -20.08 11.85
N GLU A 477 8.02 -19.65 12.66
CA GLU A 477 8.81 -20.54 13.51
C GLU A 477 7.89 -21.34 14.46
N ARG A 478 8.34 -22.55 14.83
CA ARG A 478 7.74 -23.44 15.87
C ARG A 478 6.30 -23.91 15.63
N GLY A 479 5.60 -23.42 14.61
CA GLY A 479 4.21 -23.79 14.30
C GLY A 479 3.19 -23.23 15.30
N GLU A 480 3.55 -22.17 16.03
CA GLU A 480 2.67 -21.46 16.96
C GLU A 480 1.50 -20.79 16.24
N VAL A 481 1.76 -20.23 15.06
CA VAL A 481 0.74 -19.82 14.08
C VAL A 481 0.77 -20.78 12.91
N GLN A 482 -0.41 -21.25 12.49
CA GLN A 482 -0.62 -22.05 11.30
C GLN A 482 -1.36 -21.24 10.23
N VAL A 483 -0.90 -21.39 8.98
CA VAL A 483 -1.45 -20.71 7.81
C VAL A 483 -1.55 -21.70 6.65
N GLY A 484 -2.69 -21.72 5.96
CA GLY A 484 -2.93 -22.60 4.81
C GLY A 484 -4.39 -23.05 4.69
N TRP A 485 -4.67 -23.79 3.63
CA TRP A 485 -6.04 -24.13 3.21
C TRP A 485 -6.27 -25.64 3.23
N GLU A 486 -7.23 -26.08 4.04
CA GLU A 486 -7.60 -27.51 4.20
C GLU A 486 -8.50 -28.02 3.07
N LYS A 487 -9.16 -27.11 2.35
CA LYS A 487 -10.08 -27.39 1.23
C LYS A 487 -9.91 -26.37 0.11
N ALA A 488 -10.14 -26.82 -1.12
CA ALA A 488 -10.51 -25.94 -2.23
C ALA A 488 -12.02 -25.63 -2.13
N PRO A 489 -12.54 -24.63 -2.88
CA PRO A 489 -13.98 -24.42 -2.92
C PRO A 489 -14.69 -25.64 -3.52
N GLU A 490 -15.88 -25.93 -2.99
CA GLU A 490 -16.85 -26.79 -3.66
C GLU A 490 -17.45 -26.07 -4.88
N ARG A 491 -18.37 -26.72 -5.61
CA ARG A 491 -19.08 -26.09 -6.72
C ARG A 491 -19.69 -24.76 -6.29
N MET A 492 -19.53 -23.73 -7.12
CA MET A 492 -20.08 -22.39 -6.87
C MET A 492 -21.56 -22.44 -6.44
N GLY A 493 -21.81 -22.04 -5.19
CA GLY A 493 -23.15 -22.04 -4.59
C GLY A 493 -23.63 -23.39 -4.05
N ALA A 494 -22.72 -24.27 -3.61
CA ALA A 494 -23.04 -25.56 -2.99
C ALA A 494 -23.01 -25.55 -1.45
N ASP A 495 -22.48 -24.50 -0.81
CA ASP A 495 -22.53 -24.35 0.65
C ASP A 495 -23.88 -23.76 1.11
N GLU A 496 -24.27 -24.05 2.34
CA GLU A 496 -25.43 -23.43 2.98
C GLU A 496 -25.16 -21.96 3.35
N ALA A 497 -26.20 -21.14 3.23
CA ALA A 497 -26.21 -19.70 3.52
C ALA A 497 -26.18 -19.37 5.03
N GLU A 498 -25.40 -20.12 5.80
CA GLU A 498 -25.26 -20.03 7.25
C GLU A 498 -23.79 -19.82 7.65
N TRP A 499 -23.58 -19.14 8.78
CA TRP A 499 -22.27 -19.05 9.41
C TRP A 499 -21.89 -20.33 10.14
N LEU A 500 -20.60 -20.67 10.16
CA LEU A 500 -20.12 -21.71 11.06
C LEU A 500 -20.42 -21.31 12.53
N PRO A 501 -20.69 -22.30 13.41
CA PRO A 501 -20.85 -22.04 14.83
C PRO A 501 -19.58 -21.35 15.37
N LYS A 502 -19.72 -20.19 16.04
CA LYS A 502 -18.60 -19.62 16.80
C LYS A 502 -18.23 -20.66 17.87
N HIS A 503 -17.06 -21.31 17.69
CA HIS A 503 -16.66 -22.52 18.41
C HIS A 503 -16.89 -22.34 19.91
N GLN A 504 -17.54 -23.31 20.57
CA GLN A 504 -18.01 -23.13 21.95
C GLN A 504 -16.87 -22.86 22.93
N LEU A 505 -16.68 -21.57 23.25
CA LEU A 505 -15.82 -21.06 24.31
C LEU A 505 -16.28 -21.64 25.65
N ARG A 506 -15.74 -22.80 26.03
CA ARG A 506 -16.03 -23.42 27.33
C ARG A 506 -15.36 -22.62 28.44
N HIS A 507 -16.05 -21.58 28.90
CA HIS A 507 -15.82 -20.93 30.19
C HIS A 507 -15.92 -21.97 31.33
N ARG A 508 -14.84 -22.70 31.57
CA ARG A 508 -14.63 -23.46 32.80
C ARG A 508 -14.24 -22.49 33.93
N SER A 509 -15.21 -21.71 34.39
CA SER A 509 -15.10 -21.08 35.71
C SER A 509 -14.88 -22.18 36.76
N PRO A 510 -13.85 -22.11 37.61
CA PRO A 510 -13.54 -23.18 38.55
C PRO A 510 -14.47 -23.13 39.79
N ARG A 511 -15.77 -23.42 39.60
CA ARG A 511 -16.69 -23.74 40.68
C ARG A 511 -16.69 -25.25 40.91
N GLY A 512 -15.93 -25.68 41.92
CA GLY A 512 -15.76 -27.08 42.23
C GLY A 512 -17.02 -27.75 42.78
N GLN A 513 -17.31 -28.96 42.30
CA GLN A 513 -18.14 -29.93 43.00
C GLN A 513 -17.34 -31.22 43.17
N ARG A 514 -17.22 -31.69 44.43
CA ARG A 514 -16.67 -33.01 44.74
C ARG A 514 -17.73 -34.07 44.46
N GLY A 515 -17.68 -34.71 43.29
CA GLY A 515 -18.48 -35.89 42.95
C GLY A 515 -17.59 -37.11 42.75
N ARG A 516 -17.77 -38.16 43.57
CA ARG A 516 -17.08 -39.45 43.36
C ARG A 516 -17.71 -40.19 42.17
N PRO A 517 -16.93 -40.90 41.33
CA PRO A 517 -17.51 -41.75 40.30
C PRO A 517 -18.26 -42.93 40.95
N ARG A 518 -19.42 -43.28 40.38
CA ARG A 518 -20.09 -44.56 40.64
C ARG A 518 -20.21 -45.30 39.31
N VAL A 519 -19.67 -46.51 39.27
CA VAL A 519 -19.74 -47.39 38.09
C VAL A 519 -21.18 -47.84 37.90
N GLY A 520 -21.74 -47.64 36.70
CA GLY A 520 -23.00 -48.25 36.30
C GLY A 520 -22.74 -49.58 35.62
N LEU A 521 -23.33 -50.67 36.13
CA LEU A 521 -23.36 -51.96 35.45
C LEU A 521 -24.70 -52.10 34.70
N VAL A 522 -24.69 -52.85 33.59
CA VAL A 522 -25.87 -53.06 32.75
C VAL A 522 -26.80 -54.12 33.36
N GLY A 523 -28.11 -53.86 33.33
CA GLY A 523 -29.17 -54.80 33.66
C GLY A 523 -30.44 -54.46 32.85
N ALA A 524 -31.17 -55.46 32.38
CA ALA A 524 -32.20 -55.30 31.36
C ALA A 524 -33.62 -55.70 31.84
N ALA A 525 -34.57 -55.61 30.92
CA ALA A 525 -35.97 -56.10 30.92
C ALA A 525 -37.09 -55.05 31.14
N SER A 526 -38.16 -55.27 30.39
CA SER A 526 -39.48 -54.61 30.39
C SER A 526 -40.54 -55.69 30.80
N PRO A 527 -41.88 -55.50 30.73
CA PRO A 527 -42.68 -54.34 30.29
C PRO A 527 -43.88 -54.01 31.22
N SER A 528 -44.95 -53.41 30.67
CA SER A 528 -46.30 -53.15 31.24
C SER A 528 -46.43 -51.96 32.22
N SER A 529 -47.55 -51.22 32.30
CA SER A 529 -48.68 -51.03 31.34
C SER A 529 -49.65 -49.90 31.79
N SER A 530 -50.26 -49.18 30.83
CA SER A 530 -51.44 -48.29 31.02
C SER A 530 -51.19 -46.99 31.84
N SER A 531 -52.01 -45.91 31.82
CA SER A 531 -53.25 -45.61 31.07
C SER A 531 -53.45 -44.09 30.87
N SER A 532 -54.52 -43.70 30.13
CA SER A 532 -55.23 -42.40 30.12
C SER A 532 -54.49 -41.06 29.84
N ALA A 533 -54.93 -40.40 28.77
CA ALA A 533 -55.06 -38.93 28.62
C ALA A 533 -56.56 -38.54 28.86
N PRO A 534 -57.13 -37.33 28.60
CA PRO A 534 -56.61 -36.17 27.85
C PRO A 534 -56.96 -34.78 28.54
N PRO A 535 -57.44 -33.65 27.93
CA PRO A 535 -56.91 -32.32 28.30
C PRO A 535 -57.95 -31.17 28.54
N ALA A 536 -57.44 -29.95 28.84
CA ALA A 536 -58.05 -28.64 28.53
C ALA A 536 -56.92 -27.59 28.47
N ALA A 537 -56.82 -26.58 27.58
CA ALA A 537 -57.75 -25.89 26.66
C ALA A 537 -58.57 -24.74 27.28
N ASN A 538 -58.07 -23.50 27.11
CA ASN A 538 -58.75 -22.19 26.97
C ASN A 538 -57.85 -21.04 27.50
N GLN A 539 -58.01 -19.77 27.13
CA GLN A 539 -58.40 -19.05 25.89
C GLN A 539 -58.29 -17.53 26.19
N ASP A 540 -58.25 -16.69 25.15
CA ASP A 540 -58.69 -15.26 25.18
C ASP A 540 -57.93 -14.24 26.08
N ALA A 541 -57.92 -12.93 25.81
CA ALA A 541 -58.15 -12.15 24.57
C ALA A 541 -57.57 -10.71 24.73
N ALA A 542 -57.88 -9.83 23.76
CA ALA A 542 -57.63 -8.38 23.68
C ALA A 542 -57.65 -7.59 25.01
N GLY A 543 -57.00 -6.43 25.16
CA GLY A 543 -56.41 -5.50 24.18
C GLY A 543 -56.88 -4.06 24.48
N GLY A 544 -56.12 -3.03 24.10
CA GLY A 544 -56.53 -1.63 24.37
C GLY A 544 -55.45 -0.59 24.06
N SER A 545 -55.86 0.53 23.45
CA SER A 545 -55.00 1.66 23.06
C SER A 545 -55.32 2.91 23.90
N GLY A 546 -54.34 3.80 24.09
CA GLY A 546 -54.54 5.08 24.76
C GLY A 546 -53.33 6.02 24.64
N THR A 547 -53.56 7.23 24.10
CA THR A 547 -52.53 8.26 23.87
C THR A 547 -52.68 9.43 24.84
N THR A 548 -51.58 10.09 25.22
CA THR A 548 -51.35 11.57 25.25
C THR A 548 -50.16 11.97 26.15
N ALA A 549 -49.73 13.23 26.02
CA ALA A 549 -48.67 13.93 26.75
C ALA A 549 -49.14 15.42 26.92
N PRO A 550 -48.35 16.44 27.39
CA PRO A 550 -46.95 16.45 27.84
C PRO A 550 -46.64 17.36 29.08
N ALA A 551 -45.33 17.54 29.34
CA ALA A 551 -44.66 18.77 29.84
C ALA A 551 -44.78 19.25 31.31
N SER A 552 -43.62 19.45 31.94
CA SER A 552 -43.29 20.66 32.73
C SER A 552 -41.76 20.77 32.92
N GLY A 553 -41.20 21.98 32.95
CA GLY A 553 -39.76 22.21 33.20
C GLY A 553 -39.51 23.06 34.46
N SER A 554 -38.27 23.07 34.96
CA SER A 554 -37.89 23.87 36.14
C SER A 554 -36.42 24.30 36.12
N THR A 555 -36.16 25.59 35.91
CA THR A 555 -34.85 26.23 36.08
C THR A 555 -34.72 26.91 37.44
N ARG A 556 -33.60 26.74 38.17
CA ARG A 556 -33.26 27.58 39.34
C ARG A 556 -31.77 27.90 39.49
N HIS A 557 -31.49 29.20 39.33
CA HIS A 557 -30.45 30.05 39.92
C HIS A 557 -29.02 29.54 40.22
N ARG A 558 -28.07 30.31 39.66
CA ARG A 558 -26.71 30.59 40.17
C ARG A 558 -26.68 30.85 41.69
N GLN A 559 -25.68 30.30 42.38
CA GLN A 559 -24.88 31.06 43.37
C GLN A 559 -23.60 30.31 43.80
N ARG A 560 -22.42 30.91 43.53
CA ARG A 560 -21.17 30.93 44.34
C ARG A 560 -19.88 30.89 43.51
N ASP A 561 -19.55 32.00 42.85
CA ASP A 561 -18.16 32.39 42.62
C ASP A 561 -17.65 33.18 43.83
N LYS A 562 -16.67 32.66 44.57
CA LYS A 562 -15.87 33.43 45.55
C LYS A 562 -14.60 32.72 46.03
N ALA A 563 -13.78 32.23 45.08
CA ALA A 563 -12.51 31.54 45.38
C ALA A 563 -11.40 31.85 44.35
N ALA A 564 -11.31 33.10 43.87
CA ALA A 564 -10.42 33.48 42.76
C ALA A 564 -9.76 34.86 42.93
N LEU A 565 -8.98 35.05 44.01
CA LEU A 565 -8.15 36.26 44.23
C LEU A 565 -6.96 35.92 45.17
N GLY A 566 -6.02 35.10 44.69
CA GLY A 566 -4.91 34.61 45.52
C GLY A 566 -3.64 34.15 44.78
N ALA A 567 -3.54 34.38 43.46
CA ALA A 567 -2.35 34.06 42.67
C ALA A 567 -2.23 35.03 41.49
N ARG A 568 -1.36 36.04 41.61
CA ARG A 568 -1.05 37.01 40.53
C ARG A 568 0.43 37.34 40.31
N PRO A 569 1.36 37.22 41.28
CA PRO A 569 2.79 37.35 40.98
C PRO A 569 3.31 36.28 40.01
N GLN A 570 3.04 35.00 40.31
CA GLN A 570 3.57 33.85 39.56
C GLN A 570 3.14 33.80 38.09
N GLN A 571 1.96 34.31 37.73
CA GLN A 571 1.49 34.28 36.34
C GLN A 571 2.29 35.23 35.44
N HIS A 572 2.77 36.37 35.96
CA HIS A 572 3.58 37.32 35.18
C HIS A 572 4.98 36.76 34.92
N GLU A 573 5.56 36.11 35.93
CA GLU A 573 6.88 35.49 35.87
C GLU A 573 6.89 34.27 34.91
N TRP A 574 5.84 33.44 34.96
CA TRP A 574 5.63 32.35 34.00
C TRP A 574 5.42 32.84 32.56
N LEU A 575 4.67 33.94 32.35
CA LEU A 575 4.51 34.54 31.02
C LEU A 575 5.84 35.06 30.47
N LEU A 576 6.69 35.69 31.27
CA LEU A 576 8.02 36.14 30.85
C LEU A 576 8.96 34.97 30.52
N GLN A 577 8.90 33.86 31.29
CA GLN A 577 9.65 32.64 30.98
C GLN A 577 9.16 31.99 29.67
N MET A 578 7.84 31.91 29.44
CA MET A 578 7.30 31.49 28.13
C MET A 578 7.78 32.41 27.01
N TRP A 579 7.66 33.74 27.15
CA TRP A 579 8.02 34.67 26.09
C TRP A 579 9.52 34.61 25.74
N SER A 580 10.39 34.37 26.72
CA SER A 580 11.81 34.09 26.50
C SER A 580 12.04 32.80 25.70
N LYS A 581 11.33 31.72 26.05
CA LYS A 581 11.42 30.42 25.38
C LYS A 581 10.88 30.46 23.94
N TYR A 582 9.72 31.08 23.75
CA TYR A 582 9.12 31.27 22.43
C TYR A 582 9.89 32.27 21.56
N ARG A 583 10.53 33.31 22.14
CA ARG A 583 11.39 34.23 21.36
C ARG A 583 12.51 33.48 20.63
N LYS A 584 13.18 32.52 21.29
CA LYS A 584 14.17 31.66 20.61
C LYS A 584 13.54 30.84 19.48
N GLN A 585 12.38 30.23 19.71
CA GLN A 585 11.69 29.43 18.68
C GLN A 585 11.22 30.29 17.49
N VAL A 586 10.76 31.52 17.72
CA VAL A 586 10.38 32.47 16.65
C VAL A 586 11.60 32.94 15.85
N THR A 587 12.74 33.21 16.51
CA THR A 587 13.99 33.51 15.79
C THR A 587 14.47 32.31 14.95
N ILE A 588 14.38 31.08 15.48
CA ILE A 588 14.73 29.86 14.74
C ILE A 588 13.78 29.67 13.54
N ALA A 589 12.47 29.81 13.73
CA ALA A 589 11.49 29.69 12.65
C ALA A 589 11.72 30.77 11.56
N ALA A 590 12.07 32.00 11.94
CA ALA A 590 12.43 33.04 10.98
C ALA A 590 13.73 32.73 10.22
N ALA A 591 14.75 32.18 10.89
CA ALA A 591 16.00 31.75 10.26
C ALA A 591 15.79 30.57 9.30
N VAL A 592 14.97 29.58 9.68
CA VAL A 592 14.57 28.46 8.81
C VAL A 592 13.79 28.96 7.61
N LEU A 593 12.85 29.91 7.78
CA LEU A 593 12.11 30.50 6.67
C LEU A 593 13.04 31.24 5.69
N VAL A 594 14.02 31.99 6.19
CA VAL A 594 15.05 32.65 5.37
C VAL A 594 15.91 31.61 4.64
N LEU A 595 16.33 30.53 5.31
CA LEU A 595 17.10 29.44 4.70
C LEU A 595 16.31 28.74 3.58
N VAL A 596 15.03 28.45 3.80
CA VAL A 596 14.13 27.86 2.78
C VAL A 596 13.94 28.81 1.60
N LEU A 597 13.82 30.12 1.83
CA LEU A 597 13.77 31.12 0.77
C LEU A 597 15.08 31.21 -0.03
N ILE A 598 16.24 31.12 0.63
CA ILE A 598 17.56 31.07 -0.04
C ILE A 598 17.69 29.79 -0.89
N ILE A 599 17.39 28.61 -0.33
CA ILE A 599 17.40 27.33 -1.06
C ILE A 599 16.45 27.35 -2.25
N SER A 600 15.27 27.97 -2.10
CA SER A 600 14.29 28.14 -3.18
C SER A 600 14.80 29.08 -4.28
N ALA A 601 15.40 30.22 -3.92
CA ALA A 601 15.98 31.16 -4.87
C ALA A 601 17.15 30.52 -5.65
N VAL A 602 18.02 29.76 -4.98
CA VAL A 602 19.10 28.98 -5.60
C VAL A 602 18.52 27.94 -6.58
N ARG A 603 17.52 27.15 -6.17
CA ARG A 603 16.85 26.18 -7.06
C ARG A 603 16.26 26.85 -8.31
N ILE A 604 15.60 28.00 -8.15
CA ILE A 604 15.00 28.74 -9.27
C ILE A 604 16.10 29.24 -10.23
N ALA A 605 17.19 29.82 -9.70
CA ALA A 605 18.31 30.29 -10.51
C ALA A 605 18.96 29.16 -11.34
N PHE A 606 19.22 28.00 -10.73
CA PHE A 606 19.72 26.81 -11.45
C PHE A 606 18.76 26.36 -12.56
N HIS A 607 17.46 26.26 -12.27
CA HIS A 607 16.49 25.79 -13.27
C HIS A 607 16.31 26.75 -14.46
N THR A 608 16.63 28.04 -14.29
CA THR A 608 16.69 29.00 -15.42
C THR A 608 17.97 28.91 -16.27
N ALA A 609 19.05 28.31 -15.76
CA ALA A 609 20.32 28.22 -16.48
C ALA A 609 20.33 27.08 -17.54
N ASP A 610 19.85 25.89 -17.17
CA ASP A 610 19.93 24.68 -18.02
C ASP A 610 19.25 24.83 -19.39
N TYR A 611 18.20 25.65 -19.49
CA TYR A 611 17.48 25.88 -20.76
C TYR A 611 18.26 26.67 -21.81
N SER A 612 19.43 27.25 -21.47
CA SER A 612 20.22 28.08 -22.41
C SER A 612 21.39 27.35 -23.08
N ALA A 613 21.76 26.15 -22.63
CA ALA A 613 22.97 25.44 -23.09
C ALA A 613 22.71 24.35 -24.16
N ALA A 614 21.46 23.97 -24.39
CA ALA A 614 21.09 22.81 -25.22
C ALA A 614 20.90 23.13 -26.73
N ALA A 615 21.79 23.95 -27.33
CA ALA A 615 21.76 24.24 -28.76
C ALA A 615 23.16 24.44 -29.38
N VAL A 616 23.29 24.04 -30.66
CA VAL A 616 24.49 24.19 -31.53
C VAL A 616 25.69 23.27 -31.21
N TYR A 617 25.83 22.20 -31.99
CA TYR A 617 27.12 21.60 -32.34
C TYR A 617 27.14 21.21 -33.84
N PRO A 618 28.14 21.65 -34.65
CA PRO A 618 28.26 21.29 -36.07
C PRO A 618 29.07 19.98 -36.29
N PRO A 619 28.98 19.34 -37.47
CA PRO A 619 29.50 17.98 -37.69
C PRO A 619 30.89 17.91 -38.36
N THR A 620 31.68 16.88 -38.02
CA THR A 620 32.89 16.44 -38.76
C THR A 620 32.97 14.90 -38.86
N ARG A 621 33.72 14.40 -39.86
CA ARG A 621 33.92 12.95 -40.18
C ARG A 621 35.43 12.57 -40.11
N PRO A 622 35.97 11.46 -40.70
CA PRO A 622 36.22 10.21 -39.96
C PRO A 622 37.63 9.57 -40.14
N ASN A 623 37.88 8.45 -39.42
CA ASN A 623 39.05 7.51 -39.51
C ASN A 623 40.39 8.06 -38.97
N ARG A 624 41.42 7.28 -38.55
CA ARG A 624 41.83 5.85 -38.72
C ARG A 624 42.38 5.21 -37.39
N PRO A 625 42.72 3.89 -37.33
CA PRO A 625 43.01 3.13 -36.08
C PRO A 625 44.51 2.76 -35.83
N VAL A 626 44.77 1.81 -34.89
CA VAL A 626 46.07 1.17 -34.44
C VAL A 626 46.74 1.89 -33.23
N SER A 627 47.35 1.29 -32.18
CA SER A 627 47.85 -0.08 -31.82
C SER A 627 47.67 -0.42 -30.31
N SER A 628 47.80 -1.70 -29.95
CA SER A 628 47.87 -2.26 -28.57
C SER A 628 49.19 -2.04 -27.80
N ARG A 629 49.15 -2.02 -26.44
CA ARG A 629 50.26 -2.46 -25.54
C ARG A 629 49.79 -2.78 -24.09
N LYS A 630 50.53 -3.71 -23.46
CA LYS A 630 50.62 -4.13 -22.02
C LYS A 630 52.13 -4.24 -21.70
N PRO A 631 52.66 -4.50 -20.47
CA PRO A 631 52.07 -5.00 -19.20
C PRO A 631 51.98 -3.87 -18.13
N SER A 632 52.21 -3.93 -16.80
CA SER A 632 52.93 -4.83 -15.84
C SER A 632 52.35 -4.78 -14.41
N LEU A 633 52.95 -5.52 -13.46
CA LEU A 633 52.58 -5.60 -12.04
C LEU A 633 53.54 -4.83 -11.10
N LEU A 634 53.07 -4.58 -9.87
CA LEU A 634 53.89 -4.55 -8.65
C LEU A 634 53.08 -5.14 -7.47
N THR A 635 53.76 -5.69 -6.46
CA THR A 635 53.19 -6.54 -5.38
C THR A 635 53.91 -6.32 -4.04
N LEU A 636 53.31 -6.79 -2.92
CA LEU A 636 53.77 -6.95 -1.50
C LEU A 636 52.79 -6.27 -0.52
N ASN A 637 52.51 -6.73 0.72
CA ASN A 637 52.53 -8.08 1.35
C ASN A 637 51.60 -8.06 2.62
N PRO A 638 51.27 -9.18 3.30
CA PRO A 638 50.10 -9.26 4.20
C PRO A 638 50.32 -9.31 5.73
N ALA A 639 49.30 -8.84 6.46
CA ALA A 639 48.87 -9.19 7.84
C ALA A 639 49.82 -8.89 9.04
N PRO A 640 49.24 -8.65 10.25
CA PRO A 640 48.98 -9.78 11.17
C PRO A 640 47.64 -9.69 11.94
N SER A 641 47.29 -10.76 12.67
CA SER A 641 46.10 -10.86 13.55
C SER A 641 46.46 -10.82 15.04
N ILE A 642 45.61 -10.22 15.88
CA ILE A 642 45.71 -10.27 17.36
C ILE A 642 44.35 -10.66 17.98
N ALA A 643 44.38 -11.43 19.07
CA ALA A 643 43.20 -12.04 19.70
C ALA A 643 42.51 -11.12 20.73
N LYS A 644 41.21 -11.36 20.97
CA LYS A 644 40.43 -10.70 22.02
C LYS A 644 40.63 -11.39 23.38
N SER A 645 41.15 -10.67 24.37
CA SER A 645 41.02 -11.01 25.80
C SER A 645 40.00 -10.08 26.48
N LYS A 646 39.62 -10.36 27.73
CA LYS A 646 38.69 -9.54 28.52
C LYS A 646 39.38 -8.99 29.78
N SER A 647 39.25 -7.69 30.01
CA SER A 647 39.49 -7.02 31.29
C SER A 647 38.40 -5.95 31.51
N LYS A 648 38.22 -5.51 32.76
CA LYS A 648 37.37 -4.38 33.14
C LYS A 648 38.27 -3.22 33.55
N GLU A 649 37.86 -1.99 33.26
CA GLU A 649 38.48 -0.77 33.80
C GLU A 649 37.64 -0.18 34.96
N PRO A 650 38.26 0.60 35.87
CA PRO A 650 37.60 1.16 37.06
C PRO A 650 36.97 2.54 36.81
N ALA A 651 35.89 2.85 37.53
CA ALA A 651 35.01 4.00 37.29
C ALA A 651 35.61 5.40 37.54
N ALA A 652 36.86 5.53 37.97
CA ALA A 652 37.47 6.84 38.27
C ALA A 652 37.83 7.65 37.00
N VAL A 653 38.17 6.97 35.90
CA VAL A 653 38.65 7.60 34.65
C VAL A 653 37.49 8.20 33.82
N VAL A 654 36.25 7.82 34.11
CA VAL A 654 35.06 8.26 33.36
C VAL A 654 34.74 9.73 33.62
N VAL A 655 34.85 10.16 34.88
CA VAL A 655 34.35 11.48 35.34
C VAL A 655 35.24 12.66 34.89
N GLU A 656 36.52 12.41 34.59
CA GLU A 656 37.39 13.44 33.97
C GLU A 656 37.10 13.57 32.47
N LYS A 657 36.79 12.46 31.78
CA LYS A 657 36.41 12.47 30.35
C LYS A 657 35.10 13.19 30.07
N GLU A 658 34.06 12.94 30.87
CA GLU A 658 32.75 13.60 30.71
C GLU A 658 32.86 15.14 30.76
N LYS A 659 33.87 15.68 31.45
CA LYS A 659 34.15 17.13 31.46
C LYS A 659 34.92 17.64 30.25
N GLU A 660 35.91 16.89 29.76
CA GLU A 660 36.58 17.26 28.50
C GLU A 660 35.60 17.21 27.32
N GLU A 661 34.63 16.28 27.31
CA GLU A 661 33.59 16.23 26.28
C GLU A 661 32.62 17.42 26.36
N GLU A 662 32.11 17.78 27.55
CA GLU A 662 31.21 18.93 27.76
C GLU A 662 31.89 20.29 27.41
N GLU A 663 33.20 20.43 27.67
CA GLU A 663 33.95 21.65 27.34
C GLU A 663 34.27 21.74 25.83
N ASN A 664 34.56 20.61 25.17
CA ASN A 664 34.76 20.57 23.71
C ASN A 664 33.47 20.79 22.91
N GLU A 665 32.34 20.19 23.32
CA GLU A 665 31.03 20.37 22.64
C GLU A 665 30.61 21.85 22.62
N LYS A 666 30.93 22.57 23.69
CA LYS A 666 30.67 24.01 23.83
C LYS A 666 31.56 24.86 22.90
N VAL A 667 32.85 24.54 22.80
CA VAL A 667 33.77 25.20 21.84
C VAL A 667 33.31 24.97 20.40
N LEU A 668 32.84 23.76 20.08
CA LEU A 668 32.28 23.43 18.77
C LEU A 668 31.02 24.27 18.45
N HIS A 669 30.13 24.46 19.42
CA HIS A 669 28.94 25.32 19.27
C HIS A 669 29.29 26.81 19.09
N GLU A 670 30.26 27.34 19.84
CA GLU A 670 30.70 28.74 19.71
C GLU A 670 31.42 28.98 18.36
N ALA A 671 32.17 28.00 17.85
CA ALA A 671 32.75 28.04 16.50
C ALA A 671 31.67 28.02 15.40
N LEU A 672 30.64 27.17 15.53
CA LEU A 672 29.56 27.06 14.56
C LEU A 672 28.70 28.33 14.49
N ASP A 673 28.34 28.92 15.63
CA ASP A 673 27.60 30.20 15.69
C ASP A 673 28.42 31.38 15.12
N SER A 674 29.74 31.35 15.27
CA SER A 674 30.65 32.32 14.65
C SER A 674 30.76 32.16 13.13
N ALA A 675 30.83 30.93 12.62
CA ALA A 675 30.87 30.65 11.18
C ALA A 675 29.56 31.05 10.48
N VAL A 676 28.41 30.72 11.08
CA VAL A 676 27.08 31.11 10.58
C VAL A 676 26.91 32.64 10.56
N ARG A 677 27.44 33.35 11.57
CA ARG A 677 27.37 34.82 11.63
C ARG A 677 28.13 35.49 10.48
N HIS A 678 29.38 35.11 10.22
CA HIS A 678 30.15 35.66 9.10
C HIS A 678 29.48 35.38 7.74
N ALA A 679 28.99 34.15 7.53
CA ALA A 679 28.30 33.79 6.28
C ALA A 679 27.03 34.62 6.02
N LEU A 680 26.33 35.06 7.08
CA LEU A 680 25.18 35.97 6.98
C LEU A 680 25.59 37.42 6.73
N GLU A 681 26.71 37.88 7.30
CA GLU A 681 27.23 39.24 7.11
C GLU A 681 27.79 39.45 5.68
N ASP A 682 28.46 38.43 5.11
CA ASP A 682 28.90 38.44 3.70
C ASP A 682 27.70 38.43 2.73
N ALA A 683 26.70 37.57 2.99
CA ALA A 683 25.52 37.46 2.13
C ALA A 683 24.68 38.76 2.08
N TRP A 684 24.73 39.59 3.12
CA TRP A 684 23.95 40.83 3.22
C TRP A 684 24.54 42.00 2.41
N GLN A 685 25.76 41.89 1.88
CA GLN A 685 26.41 42.95 1.08
C GLN A 685 26.10 42.88 -0.42
N LEU A 686 25.32 41.88 -0.88
CA LEU A 686 24.96 41.71 -2.28
C LEU A 686 23.74 42.57 -2.67
N PRO A 687 23.83 43.45 -3.69
CA PRO A 687 22.70 44.29 -4.11
C PRO A 687 21.63 43.47 -4.87
N PRO A 688 20.33 43.70 -4.63
CA PRO A 688 19.26 42.95 -5.29
C PRO A 688 19.06 43.35 -6.76
N HIS A 689 18.99 42.36 -7.65
CA HIS A 689 18.69 42.58 -9.07
C HIS A 689 17.21 42.96 -9.31
N ALA A 690 16.98 43.94 -10.19
CA ALA A 690 15.64 44.32 -10.64
C ALA A 690 15.09 43.36 -11.72
N PRO A 691 13.77 43.07 -11.74
CA PRO A 691 13.19 42.14 -12.71
C PRO A 691 13.04 42.77 -14.11
N ALA A 692 13.33 41.97 -15.14
CA ALA A 692 13.15 42.37 -16.54
C ALA A 692 11.74 42.03 -17.06
N ASN A 693 11.13 42.94 -17.84
CA ASN A 693 9.80 42.77 -18.41
C ASN A 693 9.80 41.98 -19.74
N GLY A 694 8.64 41.42 -20.08
CA GLY A 694 8.39 40.65 -21.31
C GLY A 694 8.41 41.46 -22.62
N PRO A 695 8.32 40.77 -23.78
CA PRO A 695 8.85 41.28 -25.06
C PRO A 695 7.83 41.96 -25.97
N HIS A 696 8.25 42.98 -26.73
CA HIS A 696 7.57 43.41 -27.96
C HIS A 696 8.53 43.98 -29.04
N GLN A 697 8.27 43.52 -30.27
CA GLN A 697 8.62 43.98 -31.62
C GLN A 697 9.53 45.22 -31.86
N ALA A 698 10.56 44.99 -32.67
CA ALA A 698 11.00 45.74 -33.87
C ALA A 698 10.96 47.29 -33.91
N GLY A 699 12.16 47.88 -34.02
CA GLY A 699 12.40 49.27 -34.46
C GLY A 699 13.87 49.45 -34.86
N ALA A 700 14.16 50.42 -35.74
CA ALA A 700 15.52 50.73 -36.22
C ALA A 700 15.84 52.23 -36.03
N VAL A 701 17.01 52.66 -36.53
CA VAL A 701 17.52 54.06 -36.61
C VAL A 701 18.33 54.58 -35.40
N ASP A 702 19.66 54.36 -35.47
CA ASP A 702 20.71 55.37 -35.71
C ASP A 702 20.89 56.63 -34.81
N SER A 703 22.15 57.11 -34.81
CA SER A 703 22.66 58.47 -34.50
C SER A 703 22.83 58.98 -33.05
N ASP A 704 24.06 58.77 -32.54
CA ASP A 704 25.08 59.82 -32.24
C ASP A 704 24.88 60.90 -31.12
N ARG A 705 26.02 61.27 -30.49
CA ARG A 705 26.32 62.31 -29.46
C ARG A 705 26.15 61.87 -27.98
N ARG A 706 27.13 62.02 -27.06
CA ARG A 706 28.01 63.16 -26.66
C ARG A 706 27.22 64.35 -26.08
N SER A 707 27.54 64.99 -24.97
CA SER A 707 28.52 64.83 -23.86
C SER A 707 27.92 65.63 -22.65
N GLU A 708 28.40 65.73 -21.40
CA GLU A 708 29.72 65.73 -20.73
C GLU A 708 29.52 65.10 -19.30
N GLY A 709 30.54 64.68 -18.52
CA GLY A 709 31.32 65.52 -17.59
C GLY A 709 30.58 65.79 -16.26
N ASP A 710 31.14 65.64 -15.06
CA ASP A 710 32.45 65.20 -14.55
C ASP A 710 32.27 64.78 -13.06
N GLY A 711 33.21 64.06 -12.40
CA GLY A 711 33.03 63.71 -10.98
C GLY A 711 33.88 62.63 -10.30
N GLY A 712 35.19 62.54 -10.59
CA GLY A 712 36.24 62.06 -9.66
C GLY A 712 36.08 60.77 -8.81
N GLY A 713 36.94 59.78 -9.06
CA GLY A 713 37.18 58.65 -8.14
C GLY A 713 38.36 57.79 -8.61
N VAL A 714 39.46 57.76 -7.84
CA VAL A 714 40.63 56.92 -8.16
C VAL A 714 40.36 55.47 -7.73
N ALA A 715 40.67 54.51 -8.60
CA ALA A 715 40.61 53.08 -8.31
C ALA A 715 41.96 52.42 -8.65
N ASP A 716 42.52 51.72 -7.67
CA ASP A 716 43.78 50.96 -7.69
C ASP A 716 43.70 49.94 -6.52
N PRO A 717 44.37 48.79 -6.58
CA PRO A 717 44.04 47.66 -7.43
C PRO A 717 43.47 46.47 -6.63
N GLU A 718 43.30 45.32 -7.30
CA GLU A 718 43.01 44.00 -6.72
C GLU A 718 41.69 43.79 -5.95
N GLN A 719 40.73 43.15 -6.62
CA GLN A 719 39.98 42.03 -6.01
C GLN A 719 39.67 41.01 -7.11
N GLN A 720 40.41 39.89 -7.12
CA GLN A 720 40.00 38.71 -7.89
C GLN A 720 38.76 38.11 -7.22
N PRO A 721 37.77 37.59 -7.96
CA PRO A 721 36.67 36.87 -7.36
C PRO A 721 37.22 35.64 -6.63
N ALA A 722 36.80 35.45 -5.37
CA ALA A 722 37.21 34.29 -4.58
C ALA A 722 36.85 32.98 -5.32
N PRO A 723 37.72 31.95 -5.29
CA PRO A 723 37.48 30.72 -6.03
C PRO A 723 36.19 30.04 -5.52
N GLN A 724 35.24 29.82 -6.42
CA GLN A 724 34.02 29.08 -6.11
C GLN A 724 34.38 27.63 -5.76
N ARG A 725 34.29 27.29 -4.48
CA ARG A 725 34.44 25.92 -4.00
C ARG A 725 33.39 25.00 -4.63
N SER A 726 33.84 23.82 -5.03
CA SER A 726 32.99 22.75 -5.54
C SER A 726 32.19 22.09 -4.42
N LEU A 727 31.10 21.42 -4.79
CA LEU A 727 30.28 20.66 -3.84
C LEU A 727 31.08 19.56 -3.12
N ALA A 728 32.13 19.03 -3.76
CA ALA A 728 33.00 18.00 -3.18
C ALA A 728 33.89 18.54 -2.05
N GLU A 729 34.37 19.78 -2.15
CA GLU A 729 35.14 20.43 -1.08
C GLU A 729 34.25 20.72 0.14
N LEU A 730 32.98 21.08 -0.07
CA LEU A 730 32.02 21.27 1.03
C LEU A 730 31.74 19.96 1.80
N TYR A 731 31.68 18.82 1.11
CA TYR A 731 31.54 17.51 1.77
C TYR A 731 32.83 17.07 2.48
N ALA A 732 34.02 17.38 1.94
CA ALA A 732 35.29 17.09 2.60
C ALA A 732 35.46 17.86 3.92
N ASP A 733 35.13 19.16 3.93
CA ASP A 733 35.15 19.98 5.15
C ASP A 733 34.18 19.43 6.24
N LEU A 734 33.04 18.86 5.85
CA LEU A 734 32.08 18.23 6.78
C LEU A 734 32.58 16.89 7.34
N GLU A 735 33.31 16.09 6.53
CA GLU A 735 33.98 14.87 7.01
C GLU A 735 35.17 15.18 7.94
N GLU A 736 35.94 16.25 7.71
CA GLU A 736 36.97 16.70 8.67
C GLU A 736 36.38 17.19 10.00
N LEU A 737 35.18 17.80 9.97
CA LEU A 737 34.41 18.16 11.16
C LEU A 737 33.71 16.96 11.83
N GLY A 738 33.84 15.75 11.27
CA GLY A 738 33.28 14.52 11.81
C GLY A 738 31.76 14.37 11.66
N ILE A 739 31.10 15.25 10.90
CA ILE A 739 29.64 15.24 10.72
C ILE A 739 29.32 14.41 9.47
N SER A 740 28.75 13.22 9.65
CA SER A 740 28.40 12.39 8.49
C SER A 740 27.21 12.97 7.71
N ALA A 741 27.19 12.71 6.40
CA ALA A 741 26.03 13.00 5.57
C ALA A 741 24.76 12.22 6.00
N HIS A 742 24.87 11.23 6.90
CA HIS A 742 23.70 10.56 7.49
C HIS A 742 23.09 11.40 8.63
N GLU A 743 23.92 11.92 9.54
CA GLU A 743 23.48 12.74 10.68
C GLU A 743 22.90 14.07 10.21
N LEU A 744 23.53 14.70 9.21
CA LEU A 744 22.99 15.91 8.58
C LEU A 744 21.58 15.69 8.00
N ASN A 745 21.34 14.52 7.38
CA ASN A 745 20.02 14.16 6.88
C ASN A 745 19.02 13.87 8.01
N GLU A 746 19.40 13.18 9.10
CA GLU A 746 18.49 12.93 10.23
C GLU A 746 18.07 14.25 10.93
N VAL A 747 18.99 15.20 11.08
CA VAL A 747 18.69 16.54 11.64
C VAL A 747 17.74 17.33 10.75
N LEU A 748 17.91 17.28 9.42
CA LEU A 748 16.99 17.91 8.46
C LEU A 748 15.61 17.25 8.50
N ASP A 749 15.55 15.92 8.54
CA ASP A 749 14.29 15.16 8.54
C ASP A 749 13.49 15.39 9.84
N GLU A 750 14.15 15.51 11.00
CA GLU A 750 13.51 15.88 12.27
C GLU A 750 13.10 17.37 12.32
N ALA A 751 13.85 18.28 11.69
CA ALA A 751 13.45 19.67 11.52
C ALA A 751 12.18 19.81 10.66
N MET A 752 12.08 19.04 9.57
CA MET A 752 10.86 18.96 8.75
C MET A 752 9.67 18.38 9.54
N ARG A 753 9.87 17.27 10.27
CA ARG A 753 8.82 16.66 11.12
C ARG A 753 8.29 17.60 12.20
N SER A 754 9.16 18.42 12.81
CA SER A 754 8.81 19.29 13.93
C SER A 754 8.25 20.66 13.53
N THR A 755 8.44 21.09 12.28
CA THR A 755 7.91 22.37 11.76
C THR A 755 6.68 22.20 10.85
N GLY A 756 6.60 21.11 10.08
CA GLY A 756 5.44 20.76 9.25
C GLY A 756 5.44 21.34 7.83
N ASP A 757 6.32 22.29 7.53
CA ASP A 757 6.66 22.68 6.15
C ASP A 757 7.69 21.70 5.54
N ARG A 758 7.80 21.68 4.21
CA ARG A 758 8.27 20.51 3.44
C ARG A 758 9.31 20.81 2.35
#